data_AF-A0A1J4JYT6-F1
#
_entry.id   AF-A0A1J4JYT6-F1
#
_cell.length_a   1.000
_cell.length_b   1.000
_cell.length_c   1.000
_cell.angle_alpha   90.00
_cell.angle_beta   90.00
_cell.angle_gamma   90.00
#
_symmetry.space_group_name_H-M   'P 1'
#
loop_
_entity.id
_entity.type
_entity.pdbx_description
1 polymer ?
#
loop_
_entity_poly.entity_id
_entity_poly.type
_entity_poly.pdbx_seq_one_letter_code
_entity_poly.pdbx_strand_id
1 'polypeptide(L)'
;MTFDPNTYMSGLSRSLPPIKEQTTESFQSNAYNLANAILNQFVKENKISSGMITPLSNLFSSMFLCDCLTIGDPKESTGNFIQHLVAAATLQSYFANLSYFVGLVPSFVTNFVQVTMSHIQGQATEAEFTASAFQFVGFVSTIVTIGTNADVELQFIPKSYQIPEVKPQVEILHQVMMKCIADGDAIRAKHAAGQPSTQEEAVLAQSLQTLNTTANTLAQTFSQLAASLKTHFNSSFAELELEPLQTYAQTMSQTMISICFISLRVALYNPGSFEQIIQVLQMLQNHIFTTISSLFTLARLHGEIDQLINGARTANDQMKTIFEPLLQALIAAIPQCPVPFQNSVNTILVPLFQGLQGLNSDFEKKLNVVLCAIPSNKRFFMYLGKNPANDKSKTVFPVLNVFLNLVNDVNSEKLPPKVEEITQQVNHELQPFLNHVSETISGNDDIQVKARLLEQRDAILSAYEKYTFDLSTYLQHPDNEHLKFQSYLRLMYVVICICSVDYHPDIAKMFSMIPQLFAHNTVSYFIVHLKSVLDAAAFIMQRSGDIPKEAFNGFVGVFNVFMGVVRSSSGVFRGANPTSDTQVAKCLIESDTVYLTLYSLYSSLSNVDIPSDLVAAAQLIGMVGSNVRLCSELHRASLQLQYKMKLEPLAKRIIPFAETVSLIGLAQGFDHFKDLKTKVINNANAVLAVLADQPPPGAYDESFTNRLCACGSAICQPAFQMVKDGGTVLGNNVSENVKIILGNFDVWLTEAENLTPFLGKIQSNKEAIVPSFVGYVMKSDLNQLSNAMAQLLSAFQENRPDASVAANKIVYHASYLATAIDFVSSLRSVSDTLRDNAKALGRRVSEYSVGDKSKGPQIVQEISDMFEVCTKLKVLSQSYIKSSQIYGKETSDKL
;
A
#
# COMPACT_ATOMS: atom_id res chain seq x y z
N MET A 1 -8.43 -19.75 25.39
CA MET A 1 -8.38 -18.38 24.86
C MET A 1 -9.54 -17.60 25.46
N THR A 2 -9.27 -16.48 26.14
CA THR A 2 -10.28 -15.55 26.65
C THR A 2 -10.79 -14.64 25.53
N PHE A 3 -12.07 -14.24 25.60
CA PHE A 3 -12.68 -13.25 24.72
C PHE A 3 -11.89 -11.94 24.73
N ASP A 4 -11.40 -11.50 23.56
CA ASP A 4 -10.81 -10.18 23.37
C ASP A 4 -11.75 -9.33 22.48
N PRO A 5 -12.49 -8.38 23.07
CA PRO A 5 -13.38 -7.48 22.34
C PRO A 5 -12.68 -6.74 21.18
N ASN A 6 -11.38 -6.44 21.32
CA ASN A 6 -10.62 -5.71 20.31
C ASN A 6 -10.40 -6.57 19.06
N THR A 7 -10.17 -7.87 19.23
CA THR A 7 -10.02 -8.81 18.12
C THR A 7 -11.32 -8.93 17.31
N TYR A 8 -12.48 -9.03 17.96
CA TYR A 8 -13.78 -9.07 17.27
C TYR A 8 -14.12 -7.77 16.54
N MET A 9 -13.91 -6.62 17.19
CA MET A 9 -14.15 -5.32 16.58
C MET A 9 -13.21 -5.03 15.41
N SER A 10 -11.94 -5.43 15.51
CA SER A 10 -10.99 -5.36 14.40
C SER A 10 -11.39 -6.27 13.24
N GLY A 11 -11.91 -7.47 13.53
CA GLY A 11 -12.45 -8.38 12.52
C GLY A 11 -13.70 -7.80 11.83
N LEU A 12 -14.64 -7.25 12.60
CA LEU A 12 -15.88 -6.62 12.11
C LEU A 12 -15.58 -5.43 11.19
N SER A 13 -14.75 -4.49 11.65
CA SER A 13 -14.38 -3.29 10.88
C SER A 13 -13.74 -3.61 9.52
N ARG A 14 -12.97 -4.69 9.43
CA ARG A 14 -12.34 -5.14 8.17
C ARG A 14 -13.29 -5.95 7.28
N SER A 15 -14.24 -6.65 7.90
CA SER A 15 -15.20 -7.56 7.26
C SER A 15 -16.52 -6.90 6.87
N LEU A 16 -16.81 -5.68 7.31
CA LEU A 16 -18.01 -4.93 6.92
C LEU A 16 -17.69 -3.97 5.75
N PRO A 17 -18.67 -3.58 4.93
CA PRO A 17 -18.46 -2.55 3.92
C PRO A 17 -18.00 -1.22 4.57
N PRO A 18 -17.11 -0.44 3.93
CA PRO A 18 -16.69 0.85 4.47
C PRO A 18 -17.90 1.79 4.58
N ILE A 19 -18.25 2.14 5.82
CA ILE A 19 -19.32 3.09 6.13
C ILE A 19 -18.79 4.50 5.81
N LYS A 20 -19.57 5.31 5.07
CA LYS A 20 -19.18 6.69 4.70
C LYS A 20 -18.95 7.61 5.91
N GLU A 21 -19.46 7.22 7.07
CA GLU A 21 -19.28 7.90 8.34
C GLU A 21 -18.43 6.99 9.24
N GLN A 22 -17.15 7.35 9.40
CA GLN A 22 -16.29 6.76 10.41
C GLN A 22 -16.84 7.18 11.78
N THR A 23 -17.66 6.35 12.40
CA THR A 23 -17.87 6.45 13.83
C THR A 23 -17.30 5.20 14.48
N THR A 24 -16.25 5.41 15.27
CA THR A 24 -15.76 4.52 16.33
C THR A 24 -16.83 4.39 17.43
N GLU A 25 -18.05 3.99 17.05
CA GLU A 25 -19.18 3.93 17.96
C GLU A 25 -19.22 2.58 18.65
N SER A 26 -19.14 2.61 19.98
CA SER A 26 -19.48 1.49 20.84
C SER A 26 -20.92 1.07 20.57
N PHE A 27 -21.14 -0.21 20.27
CA PHE A 27 -22.49 -0.79 20.21
C PHE A 27 -22.86 -1.35 21.59
N GLN A 28 -24.15 -1.35 21.91
CA GLN A 28 -24.69 -1.92 23.14
C GLN A 28 -25.03 -3.39 22.90
N SER A 29 -24.42 -4.29 23.67
CA SER A 29 -24.74 -5.73 23.65
C SER A 29 -25.59 -6.12 24.85
N ASN A 30 -26.77 -6.70 24.62
CA ASN A 30 -27.62 -7.23 25.69
C ASN A 30 -27.29 -8.67 26.10
N ALA A 31 -26.21 -9.24 25.56
CA ALA A 31 -25.77 -10.61 25.84
C ALA A 31 -25.56 -10.88 27.34
N TYR A 32 -25.10 -9.88 28.10
CA TYR A 32 -24.93 -10.00 29.55
C TYR A 32 -26.27 -10.12 30.28
N ASN A 33 -27.28 -9.35 29.87
CA ASN A 33 -28.61 -9.41 30.45
C ASN A 33 -29.25 -10.78 30.20
N LEU A 34 -29.10 -11.32 28.99
CA LEU A 34 -29.53 -12.67 28.65
C LEU A 34 -28.79 -13.74 29.47
N ALA A 35 -27.46 -13.69 29.55
CA ALA A 35 -26.65 -14.62 30.31
C ALA A 35 -27.03 -14.62 31.80
N ASN A 36 -27.18 -13.43 32.38
CA ASN A 36 -27.60 -13.26 33.76
C ASN A 36 -29.02 -13.80 33.97
N ALA A 37 -29.98 -13.47 33.09
CA ALA A 37 -31.35 -13.94 33.21
C ALA A 37 -31.47 -15.47 33.15
N ILE A 38 -30.69 -16.13 32.29
CA ILE A 38 -30.65 -17.59 32.18
C ILE A 38 -29.97 -18.25 33.39
N LEU A 39 -28.89 -17.65 33.92
CA LEU A 39 -28.03 -18.32 34.93
C LEU A 39 -28.31 -17.96 36.37
N ASN A 40 -28.95 -16.82 36.66
CA ASN A 40 -29.05 -16.29 38.03
C ASN A 40 -29.65 -17.31 39.02
N GLN A 41 -30.67 -18.06 38.60
CA GLN A 41 -31.26 -19.12 39.42
C GLN A 41 -30.36 -20.36 39.51
N PHE A 42 -29.83 -20.84 38.38
CA PHE A 42 -28.97 -22.01 38.30
C PHE A 42 -27.67 -21.89 39.12
N VAL A 43 -27.01 -20.72 39.05
CA VAL A 43 -25.78 -20.40 39.79
C VAL A 43 -26.04 -20.42 41.30
N LYS A 44 -27.17 -19.86 41.74
CA LYS A 44 -27.57 -19.85 43.15
C LYS A 44 -27.90 -21.24 43.68
N GLU A 45 -28.63 -22.04 42.90
CA GLU A 45 -29.08 -23.38 43.31
C GLU A 45 -27.95 -24.41 43.33
N ASN A 46 -26.99 -24.31 42.39
CA ASN A 46 -25.93 -25.32 42.21
C ASN A 46 -24.57 -24.89 42.77
N LYS A 47 -24.47 -23.75 43.46
CA LYS A 47 -23.23 -23.19 44.03
C LYS A 47 -22.08 -23.05 43.02
N ILE A 48 -22.42 -22.77 41.76
CA ILE A 48 -21.44 -22.52 40.70
C ILE A 48 -20.87 -21.10 40.88
N SER A 49 -19.64 -20.87 40.42
CA SER A 49 -19.04 -19.53 40.47
C SER A 49 -19.89 -18.52 39.69
N SER A 50 -20.21 -17.39 40.33
CA SER A 50 -20.88 -16.25 39.66
C SER A 50 -20.06 -15.68 38.50
N GLY A 51 -18.75 -15.98 38.46
CA GLY A 51 -17.88 -15.66 37.34
C GLY A 51 -18.29 -16.31 36.01
N MET A 52 -19.18 -17.32 36.01
CA MET A 52 -19.67 -17.98 34.79
C MET A 52 -20.62 -17.13 33.92
N ILE A 53 -21.17 -16.04 34.48
CA ILE A 53 -22.01 -15.10 33.73
C ILE A 53 -21.20 -14.44 32.60
N THR A 54 -19.94 -14.05 32.87
CA THR A 54 -19.09 -13.38 31.89
C THR A 54 -18.72 -14.28 30.70
N PRO A 55 -18.22 -15.53 30.89
CA PRO A 55 -18.06 -16.49 29.81
C PRO A 55 -19.34 -16.68 28.99
N LEU A 56 -20.49 -16.91 29.63
CA LEU A 56 -21.72 -17.12 28.86
C LEU A 56 -22.12 -15.85 28.07
N SER A 57 -21.96 -14.67 28.65
CA SER A 57 -22.15 -13.39 27.94
C SER A 57 -21.24 -13.29 26.72
N ASN A 58 -19.95 -13.64 26.86
CA ASN A 58 -19.00 -13.60 25.75
C ASN A 58 -19.37 -14.59 24.63
N LEU A 59 -19.89 -15.76 24.99
CA LEU A 59 -20.41 -16.73 24.01
C LEU A 59 -21.58 -16.11 23.22
N PHE A 60 -22.57 -15.53 23.91
CA PHE A 60 -23.69 -14.84 23.26
C PHE A 60 -23.23 -13.66 22.38
N SER A 61 -22.37 -12.79 22.88
CA SER A 61 -21.83 -11.67 22.10
C SER A 61 -21.10 -12.15 20.84
N SER A 62 -20.22 -13.14 20.96
CA SER A 62 -19.45 -13.66 19.81
C SER A 62 -20.34 -14.34 18.76
N MET A 63 -21.43 -14.99 19.17
CA MET A 63 -22.44 -15.55 18.28
C MET A 63 -23.17 -14.47 17.49
N PHE A 64 -23.72 -13.47 18.18
CA PHE A 64 -24.49 -12.41 17.53
C PHE A 64 -23.62 -11.54 16.62
N LEU A 65 -22.37 -11.28 17.02
CA LEU A 65 -21.40 -10.56 16.17
C LEU A 65 -21.01 -11.38 14.93
N CYS A 66 -20.92 -12.70 15.04
CA CYS A 66 -20.67 -13.56 13.89
C CYS A 66 -21.85 -13.55 12.92
N ASP A 67 -23.08 -13.61 13.43
CA ASP A 67 -24.29 -13.61 12.60
C ASP A 67 -24.51 -12.26 11.91
N CYS A 68 -24.18 -11.17 12.60
CA CYS A 68 -24.14 -9.80 12.08
C CYS A 68 -23.30 -9.67 10.80
N LEU A 69 -22.21 -10.44 10.64
CA LEU A 69 -21.41 -10.41 9.41
C LEU A 69 -22.19 -10.96 8.20
N THR A 70 -23.21 -11.79 8.42
CA THR A 70 -23.82 -12.63 7.40
C THR A 70 -25.22 -12.20 6.99
N ILE A 71 -25.89 -11.35 7.80
CA ILE A 71 -27.29 -10.96 7.62
C ILE A 71 -27.54 -10.12 6.36
N GLY A 72 -26.56 -9.33 5.92
CA GLY A 72 -26.69 -8.44 4.76
C GLY A 72 -26.62 -6.96 5.11
N ASP A 73 -26.75 -6.10 4.10
CA ASP A 73 -26.77 -4.65 4.28
C ASP A 73 -28.21 -4.14 4.43
N PRO A 74 -28.55 -3.36 5.46
CA PRO A 74 -29.90 -2.85 5.67
C PRO A 74 -30.35 -1.99 4.50
N LYS A 75 -31.59 -2.20 4.02
CA LYS A 75 -32.20 -1.38 2.97
C LYS A 75 -32.53 0.04 3.43
N GLU A 76 -32.72 0.22 4.73
CA GLU A 76 -33.04 1.51 5.36
C GLU A 76 -31.80 2.05 6.08
N SER A 77 -31.49 3.34 5.86
CA SER A 77 -30.37 4.02 6.51
C SER A 77 -30.73 4.42 7.94
N THR A 78 -30.02 3.87 8.92
CA THR A 78 -30.15 4.22 10.34
C THR A 78 -28.90 4.95 10.83
N GLY A 79 -29.04 5.90 11.75
CA GLY A 79 -27.92 6.70 12.27
C GLY A 79 -26.81 5.89 12.96
N ASN A 80 -27.10 4.68 13.44
CA ASN A 80 -26.09 3.73 13.91
C ASN A 80 -26.22 2.40 13.16
N PHE A 81 -25.35 2.20 12.16
CA PHE A 81 -25.37 1.04 11.26
C PHE A 81 -25.01 -0.27 11.95
N ILE A 82 -23.97 -0.26 12.80
CA ILE A 82 -23.48 -1.47 13.49
C ILE A 82 -24.51 -1.94 14.53
N GLN A 83 -25.09 -1.03 15.32
CA GLN A 83 -26.13 -1.37 16.30
C GLN A 83 -27.34 -2.01 15.62
N HIS A 84 -27.77 -1.47 14.47
CA HIS A 84 -28.88 -2.02 13.71
C HIS A 84 -28.59 -3.44 13.22
N LEU A 85 -27.41 -3.68 12.63
CA LEU A 85 -27.01 -5.02 12.20
C LEU A 85 -26.97 -6.03 13.34
N VAL A 86 -26.35 -5.66 14.47
CA VAL A 86 -26.24 -6.52 15.64
C VAL A 86 -27.62 -6.83 16.22
N ALA A 87 -28.49 -5.83 16.37
CA ALA A 87 -29.85 -6.03 16.87
C ALA A 87 -30.68 -6.94 15.95
N ALA A 88 -30.55 -6.76 14.62
CA ALA A 88 -31.29 -7.57 13.65
C ALA A 88 -30.82 -9.02 13.65
N ALA A 89 -29.51 -9.27 13.67
CA ALA A 89 -28.96 -10.62 13.77
C ALA A 89 -29.34 -11.30 15.10
N THR A 90 -29.34 -10.54 16.19
CA THR A 90 -29.77 -11.01 17.51
C THR A 90 -31.25 -11.39 17.53
N LEU A 91 -32.13 -10.55 16.96
CA LEU A 91 -33.56 -10.84 16.83
C LEU A 91 -33.86 -12.04 15.94
N GLN A 92 -33.17 -12.15 14.80
CA GLN A 92 -33.29 -13.31 13.92
C GLN A 92 -32.97 -14.60 14.68
N SER A 93 -31.90 -14.57 15.48
CA SER A 93 -31.48 -15.66 16.34
C SER A 93 -32.53 -15.97 17.42
N TYR A 94 -33.09 -14.96 18.10
CA TYR A 94 -34.14 -15.17 19.09
C TYR A 94 -35.40 -15.78 18.48
N PHE A 95 -35.88 -15.29 17.34
CA PHE A 95 -37.08 -15.83 16.69
C PHE A 95 -36.91 -17.28 16.24
N ALA A 96 -35.76 -17.64 15.67
CA ALA A 96 -35.45 -19.02 15.30
C ALA A 96 -35.47 -19.95 16.52
N ASN A 97 -34.85 -19.54 17.64
CA ASN A 97 -34.82 -20.32 18.86
C ASN A 97 -36.18 -20.36 19.59
N LEU A 98 -36.94 -19.26 19.58
CA LEU A 98 -38.30 -19.23 20.14
C LEU A 98 -39.23 -20.17 19.38
N SER A 99 -39.18 -20.15 18.05
CA SER A 99 -39.93 -21.10 17.20
C SER A 99 -39.65 -22.55 17.62
N TYR A 100 -38.37 -22.89 17.80
CA TYR A 100 -37.93 -24.20 18.26
C TYR A 100 -38.47 -24.56 19.65
N PHE A 101 -38.16 -23.76 20.68
CA PHE A 101 -38.51 -24.11 22.06
C PHE A 101 -40.02 -24.09 22.30
N VAL A 102 -40.76 -23.18 21.68
CA VAL A 102 -42.23 -23.15 21.73
C VAL A 102 -42.82 -24.40 21.07
N GLY A 103 -42.23 -24.86 19.96
CA GLY A 103 -42.64 -26.10 19.28
C GLY A 103 -42.49 -27.36 20.13
N LEU A 104 -41.68 -27.34 21.20
CA LEU A 104 -41.51 -28.47 22.13
C LEU A 104 -42.52 -28.49 23.28
N VAL A 105 -43.28 -27.41 23.50
CA VAL A 105 -44.27 -27.32 24.59
C VAL A 105 -45.27 -28.49 24.57
N PRO A 106 -45.85 -28.91 23.42
CA PRO A 106 -46.77 -30.06 23.37
C PRO A 106 -46.20 -31.37 23.93
N SER A 107 -44.90 -31.61 23.77
CA SER A 107 -44.23 -32.81 24.30
C SER A 107 -44.15 -32.79 25.83
N PHE A 108 -43.86 -31.62 26.41
CA PHE A 108 -43.86 -31.43 27.87
C PHE A 108 -45.25 -31.56 28.46
N VAL A 109 -46.26 -31.02 27.76
CA VAL A 109 -47.66 -31.17 28.11
C VAL A 109 -48.07 -32.64 28.17
N THR A 110 -47.76 -33.39 27.12
CA THR A 110 -48.10 -34.81 27.01
C THR A 110 -47.50 -35.61 28.16
N ASN A 111 -46.24 -35.35 28.51
CA ASN A 111 -45.58 -36.00 29.62
C ASN A 111 -46.18 -35.62 30.98
N PHE A 112 -46.48 -34.35 31.22
CA PHE A 112 -47.13 -33.91 32.45
C PHE A 112 -48.48 -34.60 32.65
N VAL A 113 -49.30 -34.71 31.60
CA VAL A 113 -50.58 -35.42 31.64
C VAL A 113 -50.38 -36.91 31.93
N GLN A 114 -49.42 -37.56 31.26
CA GLN A 114 -49.10 -38.97 31.50
C GLN A 114 -48.69 -39.22 32.97
N VAL A 115 -47.84 -38.38 33.53
CA VAL A 115 -47.42 -38.48 34.94
C VAL A 115 -48.59 -38.21 35.88
N THR A 116 -49.45 -37.22 35.57
CA THR A 116 -50.66 -36.91 36.34
C THR A 116 -51.62 -38.11 36.39
N MET A 117 -51.90 -38.73 35.24
CA MET A 117 -52.76 -39.92 35.18
C MET A 117 -52.13 -41.13 35.85
N SER A 118 -50.82 -41.33 35.71
CA SER A 118 -50.10 -42.42 36.38
C SER A 118 -50.12 -42.27 37.90
N HIS A 119 -50.00 -41.03 38.39
CA HIS A 119 -50.13 -40.71 39.82
C HIS A 119 -51.54 -41.02 40.33
N ILE A 120 -52.58 -40.63 39.58
CA ILE A 120 -53.98 -40.95 39.91
C ILE A 120 -54.21 -42.47 40.00
N GLN A 121 -53.54 -43.25 39.14
CA GLN A 121 -53.61 -44.71 39.11
C GLN A 121 -52.71 -45.40 40.16
N GLY A 122 -51.98 -44.64 40.99
CA GLY A 122 -51.05 -45.17 41.99
C GLY A 122 -49.75 -45.74 41.41
N GLN A 123 -49.44 -45.43 40.15
CA GLN A 123 -48.27 -45.91 39.42
C GLN A 123 -47.09 -44.91 39.43
N ALA A 124 -47.33 -43.67 39.87
CA ALA A 124 -46.31 -42.65 40.07
C ALA A 124 -46.43 -42.00 41.46
N THR A 125 -45.30 -41.58 42.02
CA THR A 125 -45.17 -40.94 43.33
C THR A 125 -45.47 -39.43 43.27
N GLU A 126 -45.82 -38.84 44.42
CA GLU A 126 -46.02 -37.39 44.52
C GLU A 126 -44.77 -36.60 44.11
N ALA A 127 -43.58 -37.12 44.45
CA ALA A 127 -42.31 -36.53 44.05
C ALA A 127 -42.14 -36.49 42.52
N GLU A 128 -42.55 -37.53 41.79
CA GLU A 128 -42.49 -37.58 40.33
C GLU A 128 -43.49 -36.61 39.68
N PHE A 129 -44.70 -36.47 40.23
CA PHE A 129 -45.68 -35.49 39.78
C PHE A 129 -45.18 -34.05 39.96
N THR A 130 -44.72 -33.72 41.17
CA THR A 130 -44.18 -32.40 41.50
C THR A 130 -42.94 -32.08 40.65
N ALA A 131 -42.05 -33.06 40.42
CA ALA A 131 -40.89 -32.88 39.54
C ALA A 131 -41.30 -32.60 38.09
N SER A 132 -42.29 -33.31 37.54
CA SER A 132 -42.80 -33.07 36.17
C SER A 132 -43.38 -31.66 36.02
N ALA A 133 -44.16 -31.20 37.00
CA ALA A 133 -44.72 -29.84 37.02
C ALA A 133 -43.62 -28.76 37.04
N PHE A 134 -42.63 -28.89 37.94
CA PHE A 134 -41.53 -27.93 38.04
C PHE A 134 -40.62 -27.92 36.81
N GLN A 135 -40.35 -29.10 36.23
CA GLN A 135 -39.60 -29.20 34.97
C GLN A 135 -40.31 -28.47 33.82
N PHE A 136 -41.64 -28.54 33.78
CA PHE A 136 -42.42 -27.85 32.76
C PHE A 136 -42.39 -26.32 32.95
N VAL A 137 -42.58 -25.83 34.18
CA VAL A 137 -42.45 -24.41 34.53
C VAL A 137 -41.05 -23.87 34.20
N GLY A 138 -40.01 -24.62 34.58
CA GLY A 138 -38.62 -24.25 34.29
C GLY A 138 -38.27 -24.23 32.80
N PHE A 139 -38.96 -25.02 31.98
CA PHE A 139 -38.81 -24.99 30.52
C PHE A 139 -39.43 -23.72 29.92
N VAL A 140 -40.68 -23.40 30.27
CA VAL A 140 -41.38 -22.22 29.72
C VAL A 140 -40.81 -20.91 30.23
N SER A 141 -40.28 -20.86 31.45
CA SER A 141 -39.54 -19.69 31.96
C SER A 141 -38.34 -19.30 31.07
N THR A 142 -37.69 -20.27 30.43
CA THR A 142 -36.60 -20.01 29.47
C THR A 142 -37.13 -19.34 28.19
N ILE A 143 -38.30 -19.77 27.71
CA ILE A 143 -38.98 -19.16 26.56
C ILE A 143 -39.34 -17.70 26.88
N VAL A 144 -39.91 -17.43 28.07
CA VAL A 144 -40.23 -16.08 28.55
C VAL A 144 -38.98 -15.20 28.62
N THR A 145 -37.85 -15.78 29.08
CA THR A 145 -36.57 -15.06 29.19
C THR A 145 -36.05 -14.65 27.81
N ILE A 146 -36.07 -15.55 26.82
CA ILE A 146 -35.66 -15.23 25.45
C ILE A 146 -36.61 -14.19 24.84
N GLY A 147 -37.93 -14.34 25.03
CA GLY A 147 -38.92 -13.38 24.53
C GLY A 147 -38.77 -11.97 25.12
N THR A 148 -38.48 -11.88 26.43
CA THR A 148 -38.23 -10.59 27.09
C THR A 148 -36.97 -9.91 26.56
N ASN A 149 -35.90 -10.66 26.29
CA ASN A 149 -34.67 -10.10 25.73
C ASN A 149 -34.82 -9.74 24.25
N ALA A 150 -35.72 -10.39 23.51
CA ALA A 150 -36.04 -9.99 22.14
C ALA A 150 -36.67 -8.59 22.10
N ASP A 151 -37.58 -8.26 23.02
CA ASP A 151 -38.18 -6.93 23.09
C ASP A 151 -37.16 -5.81 23.38
N VAL A 152 -36.09 -6.12 24.12
CA VAL A 152 -35.00 -5.17 24.36
C VAL A 152 -34.27 -4.82 23.06
N GLU A 153 -34.16 -5.75 22.10
CA GLU A 153 -33.52 -5.48 20.81
C GLU A 153 -34.42 -4.69 19.85
N LEU A 154 -35.75 -4.74 20.02
CA LEU A 154 -36.70 -4.03 19.16
C LEU A 154 -36.49 -2.50 19.18
N GLN A 155 -35.94 -1.95 20.27
CA GLN A 155 -35.63 -0.51 20.37
C GLN A 155 -34.58 -0.05 19.36
N PHE A 156 -33.77 -0.97 18.83
CA PHE A 156 -32.68 -0.70 17.89
C PHE A 156 -33.04 -1.02 16.42
N ILE A 157 -34.27 -1.47 16.16
CA ILE A 157 -34.78 -1.76 14.82
C ILE A 157 -35.78 -0.70 14.37
N PRO A 158 -35.80 -0.32 13.08
CA PRO A 158 -36.81 0.57 12.54
C PRO A 158 -38.25 0.07 12.76
N LYS A 159 -39.14 0.96 13.21
CA LYS A 159 -40.59 0.64 13.35
C LYS A 159 -41.25 0.24 12.02
N SER A 160 -40.66 0.64 10.89
CA SER A 160 -41.04 0.24 9.53
C SER A 160 -40.97 -1.27 9.29
N TYR A 161 -40.23 -2.03 10.12
CA TYR A 161 -40.09 -3.48 10.01
C TYR A 161 -41.32 -4.23 10.57
N GLN A 162 -42.22 -3.52 11.26
CA GLN A 162 -43.51 -4.04 11.75
C GLN A 162 -43.39 -5.29 12.63
N ILE A 163 -42.32 -5.39 13.42
CA ILE A 163 -42.10 -6.51 14.34
C ILE A 163 -42.89 -6.25 15.64
N PRO A 164 -43.82 -7.14 16.04
CA PRO A 164 -44.60 -6.97 17.26
C PRO A 164 -43.80 -7.29 18.52
N GLU A 165 -44.24 -6.77 19.67
CA GLU A 165 -43.71 -7.17 20.98
C GLU A 165 -43.93 -8.67 21.23
N VAL A 166 -42.90 -9.33 21.73
CA VAL A 166 -42.78 -10.78 21.91
C VAL A 166 -43.21 -11.20 23.30
N LYS A 167 -42.84 -10.45 24.34
CA LYS A 167 -43.14 -10.80 25.74
C LYS A 167 -44.65 -11.02 25.98
N PRO A 168 -45.58 -10.15 25.52
CA PRO A 168 -47.00 -10.38 25.73
C PRO A 168 -47.48 -11.71 25.11
N GLN A 169 -46.92 -12.09 23.97
CA GLN A 169 -47.28 -13.32 23.26
C GLN A 169 -46.79 -14.57 24.02
N VAL A 170 -45.58 -14.52 24.56
CA VAL A 170 -45.00 -15.62 25.35
C VAL A 170 -45.62 -15.69 26.75
N GLU A 171 -46.05 -14.57 27.33
CA GLU A 171 -46.77 -14.55 28.61
C GLU A 171 -48.15 -15.22 28.50
N ILE A 172 -48.85 -15.08 27.37
CA ILE A 172 -50.09 -15.83 27.10
C ILE A 172 -49.82 -17.34 27.13
N LEU A 173 -48.75 -17.79 26.48
CA LEU A 173 -48.34 -19.20 26.51
C LEU A 173 -48.06 -19.68 27.95
N HIS A 174 -47.36 -18.86 28.74
CA HIS A 174 -47.08 -19.15 30.15
C HIS A 174 -48.36 -19.23 31.00
N GLN A 175 -49.31 -18.31 30.82
CA GLN A 175 -50.59 -18.32 31.53
C GLN A 175 -51.43 -19.55 31.21
N VAL A 176 -51.53 -19.92 29.92
CA VAL A 176 -52.25 -21.12 29.48
C VAL A 176 -51.58 -22.39 30.00
N MET A 177 -50.25 -22.41 30.08
CA MET A 177 -49.49 -23.50 30.71
C MET A 177 -49.79 -23.61 32.21
N MET A 178 -49.71 -22.51 32.96
CA MET A 178 -50.01 -22.52 34.40
C MET A 178 -51.44 -22.99 34.67
N LYS A 179 -52.39 -22.62 33.81
CA LYS A 179 -53.75 -23.13 33.86
C LYS A 179 -53.81 -24.65 33.63
N CYS A 180 -53.10 -25.18 32.64
CA CYS A 180 -53.03 -26.64 32.40
C CYS A 180 -52.47 -27.40 33.61
N ILE A 181 -51.45 -26.86 34.27
CA ILE A 181 -50.86 -27.47 35.48
C ILE A 181 -51.87 -27.44 36.63
N ALA A 182 -52.55 -26.30 36.83
CA ALA A 182 -53.58 -26.16 37.87
C ALA A 182 -54.78 -27.09 37.64
N ASP A 183 -55.25 -27.22 36.40
CA ASP A 183 -56.35 -28.12 36.05
C ASP A 183 -55.94 -29.60 36.26
N GLY A 184 -54.70 -29.95 35.95
CA GLY A 184 -54.14 -31.28 36.22
C GLY A 184 -54.03 -31.60 37.71
N ASP A 185 -53.58 -30.64 38.52
CA ASP A 185 -53.52 -30.79 39.99
C ASP A 185 -54.92 -30.84 40.62
N ALA A 186 -55.89 -30.10 40.08
CA ALA A 186 -57.28 -30.15 40.54
C ALA A 186 -57.90 -31.55 40.33
N ILE A 187 -57.69 -32.16 39.16
CA ILE A 187 -58.11 -33.54 38.89
C ILE A 187 -57.43 -34.51 39.87
N ARG A 188 -56.10 -34.37 40.04
CA ARG A 188 -55.33 -35.20 40.99
C ARG A 188 -55.92 -35.11 42.41
N ALA A 189 -56.15 -33.91 42.91
CA ALA A 189 -56.68 -33.66 44.25
C ALA A 189 -58.08 -34.26 44.45
N LYS A 190 -58.94 -34.17 43.43
CA LYS A 190 -60.28 -34.76 43.43
C LYS A 190 -60.25 -36.29 43.47
N HIS A 191 -59.37 -36.91 42.70
CA HIS A 191 -59.14 -38.35 42.76
C HIS A 191 -58.57 -38.80 44.11
N ALA A 192 -57.63 -38.04 44.69
CA ALA A 192 -57.09 -38.31 46.02
C ALA A 192 -58.15 -38.19 47.13
N ALA A 193 -59.15 -37.33 46.95
CA ALA A 193 -60.31 -37.18 47.84
C ALA A 193 -61.42 -38.24 47.59
N GLY A 194 -61.22 -39.18 46.66
CA GLY A 194 -62.21 -40.22 46.31
C GLY A 194 -63.41 -39.71 45.51
N GLN A 195 -63.29 -38.56 44.84
CA GLN A 195 -64.37 -37.90 44.08
C GLN A 195 -63.96 -37.69 42.61
N PRO A 196 -63.80 -38.77 41.81
CA PRO A 196 -63.48 -38.64 40.39
C PRO A 196 -64.61 -37.90 39.64
N SER A 197 -64.27 -37.04 38.67
CA SER A 197 -65.24 -36.21 37.97
C SER A 197 -64.88 -35.98 36.50
N THR A 198 -65.82 -36.37 35.63
CA THR A 198 -65.77 -36.18 34.18
C THR A 198 -65.78 -34.71 33.77
N GLN A 199 -66.28 -33.82 34.62
CA GLN A 199 -66.29 -32.37 34.37
C GLN A 199 -64.87 -31.80 34.44
N GLU A 200 -64.09 -32.17 35.46
CA GLU A 200 -62.70 -31.69 35.59
C GLU A 200 -61.79 -32.32 34.52
N GLU A 201 -62.00 -33.58 34.14
CA GLU A 201 -61.31 -34.20 32.98
C GLU A 201 -61.55 -33.43 31.66
N ALA A 202 -62.80 -32.99 31.42
CA ALA A 202 -63.14 -32.16 30.26
C ALA A 202 -62.48 -30.77 30.31
N VAL A 203 -62.36 -30.17 31.50
CA VAL A 203 -61.66 -28.89 31.70
C VAL A 203 -60.17 -29.01 31.37
N LEU A 204 -59.50 -30.07 31.84
CA LEU A 204 -58.10 -30.33 31.47
C LEU A 204 -57.97 -30.57 29.96
N ALA A 205 -58.82 -31.38 29.35
CA ALA A 205 -58.78 -31.62 27.91
C ALA A 205 -58.90 -30.32 27.09
N GLN A 206 -59.77 -29.39 27.50
CA GLN A 206 -59.92 -28.08 26.88
C GLN A 206 -58.67 -27.20 27.06
N SER A 207 -58.08 -27.19 28.26
CA SER A 207 -56.84 -26.45 28.52
C SER A 207 -55.66 -27.00 27.71
N LEU A 208 -55.55 -28.32 27.55
CA LEU A 208 -54.55 -28.97 26.69
C LEU A 208 -54.72 -28.60 25.21
N GLN A 209 -55.95 -28.62 24.70
CA GLN A 209 -56.24 -28.22 23.32
C GLN A 209 -55.89 -26.74 23.08
N THR A 210 -56.19 -25.87 24.05
CA THR A 210 -55.86 -24.45 23.99
C THR A 210 -54.34 -24.26 23.95
N LEU A 211 -53.61 -24.92 24.84
CA LEU A 211 -52.15 -24.82 24.92
C LEU A 211 -51.45 -25.28 23.65
N ASN A 212 -51.87 -26.44 23.10
CA ASN A 212 -51.31 -26.95 21.85
C ASN A 212 -51.57 -26.01 20.67
N THR A 213 -52.78 -25.42 20.61
CA THR A 213 -53.13 -24.45 19.55
C THR A 213 -52.29 -23.18 19.68
N THR A 214 -52.16 -22.63 20.89
CA THR A 214 -51.34 -21.46 21.18
C THR A 214 -49.86 -21.70 20.85
N ALA A 215 -49.28 -22.81 21.30
CA ALA A 215 -47.88 -23.17 21.04
C ALA A 215 -47.61 -23.29 19.53
N ASN A 216 -48.44 -24.02 18.79
CA ASN A 216 -48.26 -24.19 17.35
C ASN A 216 -48.38 -22.86 16.59
N THR A 217 -49.32 -22.01 16.99
CA THR A 217 -49.52 -20.69 16.38
C THR A 217 -48.29 -19.82 16.59
N LEU A 218 -47.82 -19.72 17.85
CA LEU A 218 -46.65 -18.91 18.19
C LEU A 218 -45.36 -19.41 17.52
N ALA A 219 -45.16 -20.73 17.44
CA ALA A 219 -44.02 -21.29 16.72
C ALA A 219 -44.01 -20.87 15.24
N GLN A 220 -45.16 -20.92 14.57
CA GLN A 220 -45.31 -20.43 13.20
C GLN A 220 -45.07 -18.92 13.09
N THR A 221 -45.62 -18.13 14.02
CA THR A 221 -45.41 -16.67 14.07
C THR A 221 -43.92 -16.32 14.18
N PHE A 222 -43.19 -16.95 15.11
CA PHE A 222 -41.76 -16.68 15.26
C PHE A 222 -40.95 -17.12 14.03
N SER A 223 -41.31 -18.25 13.41
CA SER A 223 -40.68 -18.66 12.14
C SER A 223 -40.90 -17.63 11.02
N GLN A 224 -42.09 -17.04 10.94
CA GLN A 224 -42.42 -16.01 9.95
C GLN A 224 -41.72 -14.69 10.23
N LEU A 225 -41.60 -14.29 11.50
CA LEU A 225 -40.88 -13.08 11.89
C LEU A 225 -39.38 -13.17 11.55
N ALA A 226 -38.75 -14.33 11.80
CA ALA A 226 -37.37 -14.58 11.39
C ALA A 226 -37.18 -14.43 9.87
N ALA A 227 -38.12 -14.96 9.07
CA ALA A 227 -38.09 -14.86 7.62
C ALA A 227 -38.35 -13.41 7.13
N SER A 228 -39.31 -12.71 7.74
CA SER A 228 -39.67 -11.33 7.41
C SER A 228 -38.50 -10.37 7.64
N LEU A 229 -37.80 -10.52 8.76
CA LEU A 229 -36.65 -9.68 9.11
C LEU A 229 -35.57 -9.71 8.02
N LYS A 230 -35.29 -10.90 7.46
CA LYS A 230 -34.31 -11.06 6.37
C LYS A 230 -34.67 -10.27 5.11
N THR A 231 -35.96 -10.02 4.84
CA THR A 231 -36.40 -9.28 3.65
C THR A 231 -36.01 -7.81 3.66
N HIS A 232 -35.62 -7.26 4.82
CA HIS A 232 -35.18 -5.88 4.98
C HIS A 232 -33.68 -5.66 4.67
N PHE A 233 -32.96 -6.71 4.31
CA PHE A 233 -31.53 -6.67 4.01
C PHE A 233 -31.24 -7.02 2.54
N ASN A 234 -30.21 -6.41 1.98
CA ASN A 234 -29.62 -6.73 0.69
C ASN A 234 -28.40 -7.65 0.88
N SER A 235 -27.92 -8.27 -0.20
CA SER A 235 -26.62 -8.94 -0.20
C SER A 235 -25.51 -7.99 0.25
N SER A 236 -24.56 -8.50 1.05
CA SER A 236 -23.37 -7.75 1.50
C SER A 236 -22.33 -7.55 0.40
N PHE A 237 -22.50 -8.21 -0.75
CA PHE A 237 -21.62 -8.14 -1.91
C PHE A 237 -22.42 -7.76 -3.15
N ALA A 238 -21.83 -6.90 -3.99
CA ALA A 238 -22.43 -6.50 -5.27
C ALA A 238 -22.18 -7.56 -6.36
N GLU A 239 -21.13 -8.36 -6.19
CA GLU A 239 -20.72 -9.45 -7.06
C GLU A 239 -21.59 -10.70 -6.80
N LEU A 240 -22.37 -11.12 -7.81
CA LEU A 240 -23.26 -12.29 -7.70
C LEU A 240 -22.48 -13.58 -7.39
N GLU A 241 -21.21 -13.68 -7.78
CA GLU A 241 -20.38 -14.86 -7.49
C GLU A 241 -20.11 -15.05 -5.99
N LEU A 242 -20.31 -14.01 -5.16
CA LEU A 242 -20.10 -14.05 -3.71
C LEU A 242 -21.40 -14.35 -2.91
N GLU A 243 -22.57 -14.40 -3.54
CA GLU A 243 -23.83 -14.79 -2.87
C GLU A 243 -23.76 -16.21 -2.22
N PRO A 244 -23.14 -17.22 -2.85
CA PRO A 244 -22.96 -18.53 -2.24
C PRO A 244 -22.03 -18.54 -1.02
N LEU A 245 -21.15 -17.55 -0.87
CA LEU A 245 -20.32 -17.35 0.31
C LEU A 245 -21.16 -16.81 1.47
N GLN A 246 -21.97 -15.78 1.22
CA GLN A 246 -22.82 -15.19 2.24
C GLN A 246 -23.83 -16.22 2.77
N THR A 247 -24.44 -16.99 1.87
CA THR A 247 -25.35 -18.08 2.25
C THR A 247 -24.65 -19.13 3.11
N TYR A 248 -23.44 -19.56 2.72
CA TYR A 248 -22.62 -20.50 3.49
C TYR A 248 -22.33 -19.98 4.90
N ALA A 249 -21.87 -18.74 5.02
CA ALA A 249 -21.54 -18.13 6.30
C ALA A 249 -22.78 -17.99 7.19
N GLN A 250 -23.92 -17.59 6.62
CA GLN A 250 -25.19 -17.48 7.33
C GLN A 250 -25.64 -18.85 7.87
N THR A 251 -25.61 -19.90 7.06
CA THR A 251 -25.98 -21.25 7.51
C THR A 251 -25.04 -21.75 8.61
N MET A 252 -23.73 -21.48 8.50
CA MET A 252 -22.73 -21.88 9.50
C MET A 252 -22.94 -21.17 10.83
N SER A 253 -23.16 -19.85 10.80
CA SER A 253 -23.47 -19.04 11.97
C SER A 253 -24.76 -19.50 12.66
N GLN A 254 -25.86 -19.65 11.90
CA GLN A 254 -27.16 -20.05 12.46
C GLN A 254 -27.15 -21.46 13.04
N THR A 255 -26.47 -22.41 12.38
CA THR A 255 -26.31 -23.78 12.89
C THR A 255 -25.58 -23.77 14.23
N MET A 256 -24.51 -22.97 14.35
CA MET A 256 -23.76 -22.83 15.59
C MET A 256 -24.60 -22.20 16.71
N ILE A 257 -25.40 -21.18 16.38
CA ILE A 257 -26.31 -20.54 17.34
C ILE A 257 -27.31 -21.56 17.91
N SER A 258 -27.94 -22.37 17.05
CA SER A 258 -28.84 -23.44 17.50
C SER A 258 -28.11 -24.47 18.36
N ILE A 259 -26.90 -24.88 17.98
CA ILE A 259 -26.07 -25.79 18.79
C ILE A 259 -25.82 -25.17 20.17
N CYS A 260 -25.45 -23.90 20.26
CA CYS A 260 -25.20 -23.22 21.52
C CYS A 260 -26.42 -23.17 22.43
N PHE A 261 -27.59 -22.76 21.92
CA PHE A 261 -28.81 -22.66 22.73
C PHE A 261 -29.28 -24.04 23.25
N ILE A 262 -29.23 -25.07 22.40
CA ILE A 262 -29.61 -26.43 22.79
C ILE A 262 -28.59 -27.00 23.78
N SER A 263 -27.29 -26.83 23.51
CA SER A 263 -26.21 -27.33 24.35
C SER A 263 -26.19 -26.66 25.73
N LEU A 264 -26.43 -25.35 25.78
CA LEU A 264 -26.62 -24.62 27.03
C LEU A 264 -27.78 -25.19 27.82
N ARG A 265 -28.91 -25.48 27.16
CA ARG A 265 -30.07 -26.05 27.85
C ARG A 265 -29.79 -27.45 28.39
N VAL A 266 -29.06 -28.29 27.66
CA VAL A 266 -28.60 -29.60 28.15
C VAL A 266 -27.65 -29.43 29.34
N ALA A 267 -26.70 -28.49 29.25
CA ALA A 267 -25.73 -28.23 30.31
C ALA A 267 -26.37 -27.74 31.61
N LEU A 268 -27.48 -26.98 31.55
CA LEU A 268 -28.23 -26.54 32.73
C LEU A 268 -28.82 -27.71 33.53
N TYR A 269 -28.97 -28.90 32.94
CA TYR A 269 -29.38 -30.10 33.66
C TYR A 269 -28.21 -30.96 34.15
N ASN A 270 -26.96 -30.60 33.80
CA ASN A 270 -25.75 -31.28 34.22
C ASN A 270 -24.70 -30.30 34.78
N PRO A 271 -24.80 -29.93 36.08
CA PRO A 271 -23.89 -28.98 36.72
C PRO A 271 -22.41 -29.37 36.64
N GLY A 272 -22.09 -30.67 36.62
CA GLY A 272 -20.72 -31.18 36.65
C GLY A 272 -19.92 -30.91 35.37
N SER A 273 -20.58 -30.79 34.22
CA SER A 273 -19.94 -30.52 32.92
C SER A 273 -20.25 -29.13 32.36
N PHE A 274 -21.00 -28.30 33.10
CA PHE A 274 -21.52 -27.03 32.62
C PHE A 274 -20.40 -26.10 32.13
N GLU A 275 -19.39 -25.84 32.96
CA GLU A 275 -18.29 -24.93 32.63
C GLU A 275 -17.49 -25.39 31.40
N GLN A 276 -17.18 -26.69 31.33
CA GLN A 276 -16.44 -27.27 30.22
C GLN A 276 -17.21 -27.13 28.91
N ILE A 277 -18.52 -27.37 28.91
CA ILE A 277 -19.36 -27.21 27.71
C ILE A 277 -19.34 -25.76 27.23
N ILE A 278 -19.46 -24.77 28.11
CA ILE A 278 -19.41 -23.34 27.73
C ILE A 278 -18.05 -22.97 27.14
N GLN A 279 -16.95 -23.42 27.74
CA GLN A 279 -15.60 -23.13 27.23
C GLN A 279 -15.38 -23.73 25.84
N VAL A 280 -15.82 -24.97 25.60
CA VAL A 280 -15.69 -25.64 24.30
C VAL A 280 -16.57 -24.97 23.24
N LEU A 281 -17.80 -24.57 23.58
CA LEU A 281 -18.68 -23.82 22.68
C LEU A 281 -18.08 -22.45 22.29
N GLN A 282 -17.44 -21.76 23.23
CA GLN A 282 -16.71 -20.52 22.93
C GLN A 282 -15.55 -20.74 21.98
N MET A 283 -14.73 -21.77 22.21
CA MET A 283 -13.63 -22.09 21.31
C MET A 283 -14.14 -22.35 19.90
N LEU A 284 -15.19 -23.16 19.77
CA LEU A 284 -15.80 -23.44 18.48
C LEU A 284 -16.34 -22.17 17.80
N GLN A 285 -17.05 -21.31 18.53
CA GLN A 285 -17.56 -20.04 18.02
C GLN A 285 -16.44 -19.09 17.56
N ASN A 286 -15.32 -19.05 18.28
CA ASN A 286 -14.17 -18.22 17.91
C ASN A 286 -13.54 -18.68 16.60
N HIS A 287 -13.44 -19.99 16.38
CA HIS A 287 -12.95 -20.54 15.11
C HIS A 287 -13.91 -20.24 13.96
N ILE A 288 -15.23 -20.40 14.16
CA ILE A 288 -16.24 -20.06 13.16
C ILE A 288 -16.15 -18.57 12.78
N PHE A 289 -16.07 -17.68 13.77
CA PHE A 289 -15.92 -16.24 13.53
C PHE A 289 -14.65 -15.95 12.72
N THR A 290 -13.53 -16.54 13.10
CA THR A 290 -12.24 -16.35 12.42
C THR A 290 -12.30 -16.80 10.96
N THR A 291 -12.93 -17.94 10.69
CA THR A 291 -13.14 -18.45 9.32
C THR A 291 -14.02 -17.49 8.52
N ILE A 292 -15.19 -17.09 9.04
CA ILE A 292 -16.13 -16.21 8.32
C ILE A 292 -15.53 -14.82 8.10
N SER A 293 -14.97 -14.19 9.15
CA SER A 293 -14.38 -12.85 9.06
C SER A 293 -13.22 -12.81 8.08
N SER A 294 -12.38 -13.85 8.04
CA SER A 294 -11.26 -13.92 7.11
C SER A 294 -11.73 -14.04 5.67
N LEU A 295 -12.73 -14.87 5.38
CA LEU A 295 -13.31 -14.99 4.05
C LEU A 295 -13.99 -13.68 3.60
N PHE A 296 -14.69 -13.00 4.50
CA PHE A 296 -15.36 -11.72 4.21
C PHE A 296 -14.38 -10.57 4.04
N THR A 297 -13.29 -10.56 4.78
CA THR A 297 -12.17 -9.62 4.65
C THR A 297 -11.43 -9.85 3.33
N LEU A 298 -11.18 -11.11 2.98
CA LEU A 298 -10.57 -11.52 1.72
C LEU A 298 -11.43 -11.14 0.51
N ALA A 299 -12.74 -11.41 0.55
CA ALA A 299 -13.68 -11.03 -0.49
C ALA A 299 -13.76 -9.50 -0.72
N ARG A 300 -13.38 -8.71 0.30
CA ARG A 300 -13.29 -7.25 0.23
C ARG A 300 -11.90 -6.73 -0.12
N LEU A 301 -10.91 -7.61 -0.31
CA LEU A 301 -9.51 -7.28 -0.60
C LEU A 301 -8.87 -6.36 0.45
N HIS A 302 -9.15 -6.66 1.72
CA HIS A 302 -8.52 -6.01 2.87
C HIS A 302 -7.53 -6.96 3.53
N GLY A 303 -6.47 -6.41 4.14
CA GLY A 303 -5.47 -7.19 4.89
C GLY A 303 -4.49 -7.99 4.03
N GLU A 304 -3.59 -8.72 4.70
CA GLU A 304 -2.62 -9.60 4.05
C GLU A 304 -3.28 -10.92 3.67
N ILE A 305 -3.39 -11.17 2.36
CA ILE A 305 -4.19 -12.30 1.85
C ILE A 305 -3.66 -13.65 2.37
N ASP A 306 -2.34 -13.87 2.35
CA ASP A 306 -1.73 -15.13 2.82
C ASP A 306 -2.06 -15.39 4.30
N GLN A 307 -2.01 -14.36 5.14
CA GLN A 307 -2.33 -14.47 6.56
C GLN A 307 -3.81 -14.82 6.77
N LEU A 308 -4.72 -14.20 6.02
CA LEU A 308 -6.16 -14.44 6.12
C LEU A 308 -6.52 -15.87 5.70
N ILE A 309 -5.94 -16.37 4.61
CA ILE A 309 -6.17 -17.74 4.13
C ILE A 309 -5.65 -18.75 5.15
N ASN A 310 -4.41 -18.58 5.61
CA ASN A 310 -3.80 -19.49 6.58
C ASN A 310 -4.54 -19.47 7.93
N GLY A 311 -4.98 -18.29 8.37
CA GLY A 311 -5.81 -18.13 9.56
C GLY A 311 -7.15 -18.84 9.43
N ALA A 312 -7.84 -18.67 8.30
CA ALA A 312 -9.12 -19.33 8.02
C ALA A 312 -8.98 -20.87 7.96
N ARG A 313 -7.94 -21.38 7.28
CA ARG A 313 -7.62 -22.82 7.20
C ARG A 313 -7.33 -23.42 8.57
N THR A 314 -6.44 -22.78 9.33
CA THR A 314 -6.07 -23.24 10.67
C THR A 314 -7.30 -23.29 11.59
N ALA A 315 -8.14 -22.25 11.56
CA ALA A 315 -9.39 -22.24 12.31
C ALA A 315 -10.34 -23.37 11.83
N ASN A 316 -10.46 -23.58 10.53
CA ASN A 316 -11.29 -24.65 9.97
C ASN A 316 -10.85 -26.06 10.39
N ASP A 317 -9.55 -26.32 10.39
CA ASP A 317 -8.99 -27.60 10.84
C ASP A 317 -9.19 -27.81 12.35
N GLN A 318 -9.04 -26.74 13.14
CA GLN A 318 -9.26 -26.79 14.59
C GLN A 318 -10.72 -27.10 14.94
N MET A 319 -11.71 -26.57 14.19
CA MET A 319 -13.12 -26.90 14.39
C MET A 319 -13.40 -28.40 14.30
N LYS A 320 -12.77 -29.08 13.33
CA LYS A 320 -12.94 -30.52 13.10
C LYS A 320 -12.61 -31.35 14.34
N THR A 321 -11.61 -30.92 15.12
CA THR A 321 -11.18 -31.60 16.34
C THR A 321 -12.13 -31.43 17.52
N ILE A 322 -13.07 -30.48 17.44
CA ILE A 322 -14.00 -30.14 18.52
C ILE A 322 -15.36 -30.84 18.36
N PHE A 323 -15.82 -31.07 17.13
CA PHE A 323 -17.19 -31.53 16.86
C PHE A 323 -17.57 -32.82 17.59
N GLU A 324 -16.75 -33.86 17.46
CA GLU A 324 -17.05 -35.17 18.02
C GLU A 324 -16.96 -35.18 19.56
N PRO A 325 -15.88 -34.67 20.20
CA PRO A 325 -15.81 -34.60 21.66
C PRO A 325 -16.97 -33.80 22.28
N LEU A 326 -17.37 -32.68 21.68
CA LEU A 326 -18.49 -31.88 22.16
C LEU A 326 -19.82 -32.63 22.03
N LEU A 327 -20.07 -33.27 20.88
CA LEU A 327 -21.29 -34.06 20.68
C LEU A 327 -21.38 -35.23 21.67
N GLN A 328 -20.28 -35.94 21.91
CA GLN A 328 -20.22 -37.04 22.88
C GLN A 328 -20.49 -36.55 24.31
N ALA A 329 -19.90 -35.42 24.71
CA ALA A 329 -20.14 -34.82 26.02
C ALA A 329 -21.62 -34.42 26.21
N LEU A 330 -22.25 -33.88 25.18
CA LEU A 330 -23.66 -33.52 25.20
C LEU A 330 -24.55 -34.77 25.26
N ILE A 331 -24.27 -35.80 24.46
CA ILE A 331 -25.02 -37.06 24.49
C ILE A 331 -24.93 -37.72 25.87
N ALA A 332 -23.77 -37.69 26.53
CA ALA A 332 -23.61 -38.20 27.88
C ALA A 332 -24.42 -37.42 28.93
N ALA A 333 -24.70 -36.13 28.69
CA ALA A 333 -25.51 -35.29 29.56
C ALA A 333 -27.03 -35.39 29.29
N ILE A 334 -27.45 -35.81 28.09
CA ILE A 334 -28.88 -35.92 27.70
C ILE A 334 -29.72 -36.74 28.71
N PRO A 335 -29.28 -37.88 29.26
CA PRO A 335 -30.07 -38.64 30.23
C PRO A 335 -30.49 -37.88 31.50
N GLN A 336 -29.84 -36.75 31.81
CA GLN A 336 -30.15 -35.89 32.96
C GLN A 336 -31.25 -34.85 32.65
N CYS A 337 -31.59 -34.66 31.38
CA CYS A 337 -32.65 -33.75 30.95
C CYS A 337 -34.06 -34.32 31.27
N PRO A 338 -35.12 -33.49 31.30
CA PRO A 338 -36.50 -33.98 31.30
C PRO A 338 -36.80 -34.87 30.09
N VAL A 339 -37.51 -35.99 30.29
CA VAL A 339 -37.83 -36.98 29.23
C VAL A 339 -38.37 -36.35 27.92
N PRO A 340 -39.30 -35.37 27.96
CA PRO A 340 -39.76 -34.68 26.74
C PRO A 340 -38.63 -34.00 25.96
N PHE A 341 -37.66 -33.45 26.67
CA PHE A 341 -36.50 -32.77 26.07
C PHE A 341 -35.47 -33.78 25.55
N GLN A 342 -35.25 -34.90 26.25
CA GLN A 342 -34.30 -35.94 25.83
C GLN A 342 -34.58 -36.43 24.40
N ASN A 343 -35.84 -36.78 24.13
CA ASN A 343 -36.28 -37.33 22.83
C ASN A 343 -36.12 -36.31 21.69
N SER A 344 -36.39 -35.04 21.98
CA SER A 344 -36.28 -33.95 21.00
C SER A 344 -34.83 -33.52 20.77
N VAL A 345 -33.98 -33.53 21.79
CA VAL A 345 -32.56 -33.15 21.63
C VAL A 345 -31.80 -34.21 20.83
N ASN A 346 -32.01 -35.50 21.11
CA ASN A 346 -31.34 -36.59 20.37
C ASN A 346 -31.63 -36.55 18.87
N THR A 347 -32.85 -36.18 18.48
CA THR A 347 -33.27 -36.13 17.07
C THR A 347 -32.79 -34.88 16.33
N ILE A 348 -32.27 -33.87 17.03
CA ILE A 348 -32.01 -32.53 16.46
C ILE A 348 -30.53 -32.15 16.60
N LEU A 349 -29.89 -32.49 17.72
CA LEU A 349 -28.49 -32.19 17.95
C LEU A 349 -27.59 -32.92 16.96
N VAL A 350 -27.84 -34.20 16.69
CA VAL A 350 -27.05 -34.99 15.73
C VAL A 350 -27.11 -34.40 14.32
N PRO A 351 -28.29 -34.10 13.73
CA PRO A 351 -28.37 -33.41 12.44
C PRO A 351 -27.68 -32.04 12.40
N LEU A 352 -27.74 -31.24 13.47
CA LEU A 352 -27.06 -29.95 13.53
C LEU A 352 -25.54 -30.10 13.48
N PHE A 353 -24.98 -31.06 14.23
CA PHE A 353 -23.54 -31.34 14.17
C PHE A 353 -23.12 -31.92 12.81
N GLN A 354 -23.95 -32.79 12.20
CA GLN A 354 -23.71 -33.29 10.83
C GLN A 354 -23.74 -32.15 9.79
N GLY A 355 -24.69 -31.22 9.92
CA GLY A 355 -24.77 -30.03 9.07
C GLY A 355 -23.53 -29.13 9.22
N LEU A 356 -23.08 -28.89 10.45
CA LEU A 356 -21.89 -28.11 10.73
C LEU A 356 -20.60 -28.79 10.20
N GLN A 357 -20.50 -30.12 10.31
CA GLN A 357 -19.43 -30.91 9.69
C GLN A 357 -19.45 -30.81 8.16
N GLY A 358 -20.63 -30.87 7.55
CA GLY A 358 -20.81 -30.67 6.11
C GLY A 358 -20.30 -29.30 5.67
N LEU A 359 -20.67 -28.23 6.38
CA LEU A 359 -20.18 -26.88 6.11
C LEU A 359 -18.66 -26.77 6.28
N ASN A 360 -18.09 -27.34 7.35
CA ASN A 360 -16.64 -27.40 7.55
C ASN A 360 -15.90 -28.10 6.39
N SER A 361 -16.50 -29.13 5.79
CA SER A 361 -15.95 -29.83 4.62
C SER A 361 -16.06 -29.03 3.32
N ASP A 362 -17.05 -28.16 3.21
CA ASP A 362 -17.26 -27.26 2.07
C ASP A 362 -16.33 -26.03 2.08
N PHE A 363 -15.57 -25.81 3.15
CA PHE A 363 -14.72 -24.63 3.33
C PHE A 363 -13.79 -24.35 2.13
N GLU A 364 -13.00 -25.34 1.68
CA GLU A 364 -12.05 -25.13 0.56
C GLU A 364 -12.78 -24.77 -0.74
N LYS A 365 -13.95 -25.37 -0.97
CA LYS A 365 -14.80 -25.02 -2.11
C LYS A 365 -15.24 -23.55 -2.05
N LYS A 366 -15.60 -23.05 -0.86
CA LYS A 366 -16.02 -21.66 -0.66
C LYS A 366 -14.84 -20.69 -0.72
N LEU A 367 -13.70 -21.05 -0.16
CA LEU A 367 -12.46 -20.30 -0.31
C LEU A 367 -12.12 -20.12 -1.79
N ASN A 368 -12.20 -21.18 -2.59
CA ASN A 368 -11.94 -21.11 -4.03
C ASN A 368 -12.93 -20.19 -4.77
N VAL A 369 -14.21 -20.17 -4.38
CA VAL A 369 -15.18 -19.20 -4.92
C VAL A 369 -14.74 -17.77 -4.66
N VAL A 370 -14.27 -17.46 -3.43
CA VAL A 370 -13.76 -16.13 -3.09
C VAL A 370 -12.55 -15.79 -3.94
N LEU A 371 -11.58 -16.69 -4.04
CA LEU A 371 -10.35 -16.47 -4.83
C LEU A 371 -10.66 -16.24 -6.32
N CYS A 372 -11.62 -16.99 -6.88
CA CYS A 372 -12.06 -16.83 -8.27
C CYS A 372 -12.87 -15.54 -8.51
N ALA A 373 -13.47 -14.94 -7.49
CA ALA A 373 -14.23 -13.69 -7.61
C ALA A 373 -13.35 -12.43 -7.51
N ILE A 374 -12.13 -12.53 -6.99
CA ILE A 374 -11.18 -11.41 -6.86
C ILE A 374 -10.95 -10.66 -8.19
N PRO A 375 -10.73 -11.31 -9.34
CA PRO A 375 -10.48 -10.63 -10.62
C PRO A 375 -11.67 -9.81 -11.14
N SER A 376 -12.89 -10.23 -10.82
CA SER A 376 -14.14 -9.56 -11.19
C SER A 376 -14.44 -8.37 -10.27
N ASN A 377 -13.83 -8.31 -9.09
CA ASN A 377 -14.06 -7.26 -8.10
C ASN A 377 -13.43 -5.93 -8.54
N LYS A 378 -14.26 -4.89 -8.68
CA LYS A 378 -13.80 -3.54 -9.09
C LYS A 378 -12.76 -2.94 -8.13
N ARG A 379 -12.76 -3.34 -6.86
CA ARG A 379 -11.81 -2.90 -5.84
C ARG A 379 -10.42 -3.50 -6.03
N PHE A 380 -10.28 -4.55 -6.83
CA PHE A 380 -8.97 -5.13 -7.15
C PHE A 380 -8.02 -4.10 -7.75
N PHE A 381 -8.52 -3.17 -8.57
CA PHE A 381 -7.74 -2.03 -9.06
C PHE A 381 -7.24 -1.12 -7.92
N MET A 382 -8.09 -0.83 -6.92
CA MET A 382 -7.70 0.01 -5.78
C MET A 382 -6.66 -0.68 -4.90
N TYR A 383 -6.75 -2.01 -4.76
CA TYR A 383 -5.79 -2.85 -4.04
C TYR A 383 -4.43 -2.93 -4.75
N LEU A 384 -4.42 -3.00 -6.08
CA LEU A 384 -3.19 -2.92 -6.90
C LEU A 384 -2.52 -1.54 -6.90
N GLY A 385 -3.08 -0.59 -6.13
CA GLY A 385 -2.57 0.74 -5.91
C GLY A 385 -3.54 1.79 -6.47
N LYS A 386 -3.87 2.78 -5.64
CA LYS A 386 -4.44 4.05 -6.11
C LYS A 386 -3.71 4.50 -7.36
N ASN A 387 -4.45 4.98 -8.36
CA ASN A 387 -3.84 5.74 -9.44
C ASN A 387 -2.91 6.79 -8.77
N PRO A 388 -1.59 6.78 -9.01
CA PRO A 388 -0.62 7.62 -8.31
C PRO A 388 -0.77 9.11 -8.64
N ALA A 389 -1.91 9.50 -9.20
CA ALA A 389 -2.44 10.84 -9.10
C ALA A 389 -2.75 11.13 -7.61
N ASN A 390 -1.71 11.24 -6.79
CA ASN A 390 -1.73 12.21 -5.71
C ASN A 390 -2.19 13.53 -6.35
N ASP A 391 -3.21 14.17 -5.80
CA ASP A 391 -3.65 15.50 -6.26
C ASP A 391 -2.48 16.52 -6.28
N LYS A 392 -1.37 16.22 -5.59
CA LYS A 392 -0.10 16.95 -5.59
C LYS A 392 0.61 17.03 -6.97
N SER A 393 0.48 16.04 -7.84
CA SER A 393 1.13 16.08 -9.16
C SER A 393 0.37 16.96 -10.15
N LYS A 394 -0.90 17.28 -9.88
CA LYS A 394 -1.70 18.15 -10.76
C LYS A 394 -1.18 19.59 -10.78
N THR A 395 -0.57 20.06 -9.69
CA THR A 395 -0.01 21.40 -9.58
C THR A 395 1.28 21.57 -10.38
N VAL A 396 1.92 20.47 -10.82
CA VAL A 396 3.12 20.50 -11.67
C VAL A 396 2.76 20.74 -13.14
N PHE A 397 1.55 20.38 -13.58
CA PHE A 397 1.17 20.45 -14.99
C PHE A 397 1.27 21.85 -15.61
N PRO A 398 0.73 22.91 -14.99
CA PRO A 398 0.80 24.24 -15.58
C PRO A 398 2.26 24.69 -15.76
N VAL A 399 3.09 24.44 -14.74
CA VAL A 399 4.53 24.75 -14.74
C VAL A 399 5.25 24.02 -15.87
N LEU A 400 5.05 22.70 -15.96
CA LEU A 400 5.72 21.87 -16.96
C LEU A 400 5.29 22.24 -18.39
N ASN A 401 4.02 22.56 -18.61
CA ASN A 401 3.52 23.02 -19.91
C ASN A 401 4.19 24.32 -20.35
N VAL A 402 4.35 25.30 -19.45
CA VAL A 402 5.04 26.56 -19.78
C VAL A 402 6.48 26.28 -20.20
N PHE A 403 7.21 25.48 -19.42
CA PHE A 403 8.60 25.17 -19.76
C PHE A 403 8.74 24.36 -21.06
N LEU A 404 7.85 23.41 -21.33
CA LEU A 404 7.88 22.64 -22.58
C LEU A 404 7.51 23.49 -23.81
N ASN A 405 6.58 24.44 -23.66
CA ASN A 405 6.29 25.40 -24.72
C ASN A 405 7.50 26.28 -25.02
N LEU A 406 8.20 26.78 -23.99
CA LEU A 406 9.43 27.55 -24.17
C LEU A 406 10.53 26.72 -24.86
N VAL A 407 10.67 25.44 -24.52
CA VAL A 407 11.59 24.52 -25.21
C VAL A 407 11.23 24.39 -26.69
N ASN A 408 9.95 24.25 -27.01
CA ASN A 408 9.47 24.14 -28.39
C ASN A 408 9.66 25.44 -29.17
N ASP A 409 9.38 26.60 -28.56
CA ASP A 409 9.53 27.91 -29.17
C ASP A 409 11.00 28.17 -29.55
N VAL A 410 11.93 27.91 -28.60
CA VAL A 410 13.38 28.03 -28.84
C VAL A 410 13.86 27.07 -29.92
N ASN A 411 13.34 25.82 -29.94
CA ASN A 411 13.68 24.83 -30.95
C ASN A 411 13.13 25.17 -32.35
N SER A 412 12.05 25.96 -32.43
CA SER A 412 11.39 26.34 -33.69
C SER A 412 11.91 27.66 -34.29
N GLU A 413 13.02 28.20 -33.76
CA GLU A 413 13.60 29.51 -34.11
C GLU A 413 12.64 30.71 -33.96
N LYS A 414 11.48 30.51 -33.33
CA LYS A 414 10.60 31.60 -32.93
C LYS A 414 11.23 32.24 -31.70
N LEU A 415 11.83 33.42 -31.90
CA LEU A 415 12.28 34.27 -30.79
C LEU A 415 11.13 34.40 -29.79
N PRO A 416 11.30 33.95 -28.53
CA PRO A 416 10.24 34.07 -27.56
C PRO A 416 10.04 35.57 -27.20
N PRO A 417 8.85 35.96 -26.70
CA PRO A 417 8.53 37.34 -26.37
C PRO A 417 9.48 37.94 -25.31
N LYS A 418 9.32 39.24 -25.00
CA LYS A 418 10.22 39.97 -24.08
C LYS A 418 10.45 39.17 -22.78
N VAL A 419 11.70 39.18 -22.32
CA VAL A 419 12.26 38.51 -21.12
C VAL A 419 11.36 38.62 -19.90
N GLU A 420 10.82 39.81 -19.67
CA GLU A 420 9.95 40.12 -18.55
C GLU A 420 8.66 39.30 -18.62
N GLU A 421 8.09 39.12 -19.82
CA GLU A 421 6.87 38.34 -20.03
C GLU A 421 7.11 36.84 -19.80
N ILE A 422 8.23 36.29 -20.31
CA ILE A 422 8.62 34.88 -20.08
C ILE A 422 8.89 34.64 -18.59
N THR A 423 9.67 35.51 -17.95
CA THR A 423 10.04 35.38 -16.54
C THR A 423 8.81 35.57 -15.64
N GLN A 424 7.90 36.49 -15.98
CA GLN A 424 6.63 36.66 -15.27
C GLN A 424 5.72 35.43 -15.44
N GLN A 425 5.59 34.89 -16.65
CA GLN A 425 4.78 33.69 -16.90
C GLN A 425 5.33 32.47 -16.14
N VAL A 426 6.65 32.26 -16.18
CA VAL A 426 7.30 31.18 -15.42
C VAL A 426 7.13 31.38 -13.92
N ASN A 427 7.35 32.59 -13.40
CA ASN A 427 7.16 32.88 -11.97
C ASN A 427 5.69 32.73 -11.54
N HIS A 428 4.74 33.10 -12.40
CA HIS A 428 3.31 32.99 -12.14
C HIS A 428 2.88 31.53 -11.91
N GLU A 429 3.43 30.60 -12.68
CA GLU A 429 3.12 29.17 -12.54
C GLU A 429 4.00 28.48 -11.49
N LEU A 430 5.28 28.83 -11.39
CA LEU A 430 6.23 28.17 -10.48
C LEU A 430 5.93 28.47 -9.00
N GLN A 431 5.50 29.69 -8.66
CA GLN A 431 5.25 30.06 -7.26
C GLN A 431 4.12 29.27 -6.58
N PRO A 432 2.93 29.09 -7.19
CA PRO A 432 1.90 28.20 -6.67
C PRO A 432 2.40 26.78 -6.37
N PHE A 433 3.23 26.22 -7.26
CA PHE A 433 3.83 24.90 -7.05
C PHE A 433 4.78 24.89 -5.84
N LEU A 434 5.67 25.88 -5.71
CA LEU A 434 6.60 25.98 -4.58
C LEU A 434 5.88 26.19 -3.24
N ASN A 435 4.81 26.98 -3.23
CA ASN A 435 3.95 27.17 -2.05
C ASN A 435 3.29 25.85 -1.64
N HIS A 436 2.72 25.11 -2.59
CA HIS A 436 2.12 23.80 -2.33
C HIS A 436 3.11 22.78 -1.76
N VAL A 437 4.33 22.74 -2.29
CA VAL A 437 5.40 21.87 -1.74
C VAL A 437 5.76 22.28 -0.31
N SER A 438 5.86 23.58 -0.04
CA SER A 438 6.20 24.10 1.30
C SER A 438 5.10 23.84 2.33
N GLU A 439 3.82 23.99 1.96
CA GLU A 439 2.67 23.60 2.77
C GLU A 439 2.68 22.09 3.05
N THR A 440 3.00 21.27 2.04
CA THR A 440 3.09 19.82 2.17
C THR A 440 4.20 19.39 3.12
N ILE A 441 5.38 20.04 3.06
CA ILE A 441 6.48 19.80 4.00
C ILE A 441 6.03 20.14 5.44
N SER A 442 5.32 21.25 5.61
CA SER A 442 4.88 21.73 6.92
C SER A 442 3.82 20.82 7.54
N GLY A 443 2.91 20.26 6.73
CA GLY A 443 1.79 19.41 7.19
C GLY A 443 2.07 17.90 7.22
N ASN A 444 3.30 17.44 6.93
CA ASN A 444 3.68 16.03 7.05
C ASN A 444 4.30 15.75 8.43
N ASP A 445 4.25 14.51 8.91
CA ASP A 445 4.92 14.11 10.16
C ASP A 445 6.23 13.34 9.91
N ASP A 446 6.41 12.76 8.71
CA ASP A 446 7.58 11.96 8.37
C ASP A 446 8.76 12.83 7.91
N ILE A 447 9.82 12.86 8.73
CA ILE A 447 11.07 13.58 8.48
C ILE A 447 11.72 13.18 7.15
N GLN A 448 11.69 11.90 6.77
CA GLN A 448 12.30 11.42 5.53
C GLN A 448 11.55 11.95 4.31
N VAL A 449 10.22 11.98 4.39
CA VAL A 449 9.40 12.57 3.33
C VAL A 449 9.62 14.08 3.24
N LYS A 450 9.73 14.78 4.38
CA LYS A 450 10.04 16.22 4.41
C LYS A 450 11.40 16.53 3.76
N ALA A 451 12.45 15.81 4.17
CA ALA A 451 13.80 16.00 3.65
C ALA A 451 13.84 15.80 2.12
N ARG A 452 13.22 14.72 1.62
CA ARG A 452 13.12 14.44 0.18
C ARG A 452 12.38 15.54 -0.60
N LEU A 453 11.26 16.04 -0.07
CA LEU A 453 10.49 17.13 -0.72
C LEU A 453 11.27 18.46 -0.71
N LEU A 454 12.02 18.71 0.37
CA LEU A 454 12.91 19.87 0.48
C LEU A 454 14.00 19.83 -0.59
N GLU A 455 14.66 18.68 -0.77
CA GLU A 455 15.66 18.47 -1.83
C GLU A 455 15.09 18.72 -3.23
N GLN A 456 13.87 18.23 -3.49
CA GLN A 456 13.20 18.45 -4.77
C GLN A 456 12.95 19.93 -5.06
N ARG A 457 12.40 20.64 -4.08
CA ARG A 457 12.16 22.08 -4.19
C ARG A 457 13.44 22.85 -4.47
N ASP A 458 14.47 22.58 -3.67
CA ASP A 458 15.73 23.33 -3.71
C ASP A 458 16.54 23.04 -4.98
N ALA A 459 16.47 21.81 -5.51
CA ALA A 459 17.07 21.46 -6.80
C ALA A 459 16.39 22.19 -7.98
N ILE A 460 15.05 22.29 -7.97
CA ILE A 460 14.29 23.03 -8.99
C ILE A 460 14.63 24.52 -8.92
N LEU A 461 14.68 25.10 -7.72
CA LEU A 461 15.05 26.50 -7.51
C LEU A 461 16.48 26.78 -8.01
N SER A 462 17.44 25.93 -7.66
CA SER A 462 18.82 26.10 -8.11
C SER A 462 18.97 25.96 -9.63
N ALA A 463 18.20 25.07 -10.26
CA ALA A 463 18.16 24.96 -11.72
C ALA A 463 17.58 26.23 -12.37
N TYR A 464 16.51 26.76 -11.79
CA TYR A 464 15.84 27.97 -12.28
C TYR A 464 16.72 29.22 -12.15
N GLU A 465 17.44 29.38 -11.03
CA GLU A 465 18.42 30.46 -10.84
C GLU A 465 19.53 30.44 -11.92
N LYS A 466 20.04 29.25 -12.28
CA LYS A 466 21.04 29.12 -13.35
C LYS A 466 20.46 29.49 -14.71
N TYR A 467 19.22 29.11 -14.98
CA TYR A 467 18.53 29.47 -16.21
C TYR A 467 18.33 30.98 -16.33
N THR A 468 17.84 31.64 -15.28
CA THR A 468 17.61 33.10 -15.31
C THR A 468 18.92 33.88 -15.45
N PHE A 469 20.00 33.41 -14.82
CA PHE A 469 21.34 33.98 -14.98
C PHE A 469 21.84 33.87 -16.43
N ASP A 470 21.85 32.67 -17.02
CA ASP A 470 22.35 32.45 -18.39
C ASP A 470 21.46 33.18 -19.41
N LEU A 471 20.14 33.18 -19.21
CA LEU A 471 19.19 33.94 -20.02
C LEU A 471 19.52 35.43 -19.97
N SER A 472 19.71 36.01 -18.78
CA SER A 472 20.07 37.44 -18.63
C SER A 472 21.36 37.81 -19.37
N THR A 473 22.34 36.89 -19.38
CA THR A 473 23.61 37.06 -20.09
C THR A 473 23.41 37.02 -21.60
N TYR A 474 22.60 36.08 -22.11
CA TYR A 474 22.23 36.03 -23.52
C TYR A 474 21.54 37.31 -23.98
N LEU A 475 20.64 37.87 -23.18
CA LEU A 475 19.85 39.04 -23.56
C LEU A 475 20.67 40.32 -23.63
N GLN A 476 21.80 40.39 -22.92
CA GLN A 476 22.79 41.46 -23.07
C GLN A 476 23.57 41.32 -24.39
N HIS A 477 23.56 40.14 -25.01
CA HIS A 477 24.29 39.78 -26.22
C HIS A 477 23.45 38.89 -27.17
N PRO A 478 22.31 39.39 -27.70
CA PRO A 478 21.29 38.56 -28.37
C PRO A 478 21.76 37.92 -29.68
N ASP A 479 22.83 38.44 -30.29
CA ASP A 479 23.44 37.89 -31.50
C ASP A 479 24.41 36.72 -31.21
N ASN A 480 24.65 36.39 -29.94
CA ASN A 480 25.54 35.31 -29.55
C ASN A 480 24.78 33.98 -29.45
N GLU A 481 24.81 33.20 -30.54
CA GLU A 481 24.16 31.89 -30.63
C GLU A 481 24.64 30.88 -29.58
N HIS A 482 25.86 31.00 -29.06
CA HIS A 482 26.34 30.09 -28.01
C HIS A 482 25.71 30.38 -26.64
N LEU A 483 25.50 31.67 -26.30
CA LEU A 483 24.80 32.07 -25.08
C LEU A 483 23.31 31.72 -25.16
N LYS A 484 22.71 31.85 -26.34
CA LYS A 484 21.34 31.38 -26.63
C LYS A 484 21.22 29.88 -26.37
N PHE A 485 22.12 29.08 -26.95
CA PHE A 485 22.11 27.63 -26.78
C PHE A 485 22.40 27.22 -25.33
N GLN A 486 23.30 27.92 -24.63
CA GLN A 486 23.56 27.69 -23.21
C GLN A 486 22.30 27.92 -22.36
N SER A 487 21.59 29.04 -22.60
CA SER A 487 20.32 29.36 -21.93
C SER A 487 19.27 28.27 -22.18
N TYR A 488 19.20 27.78 -23.42
CA TYR A 488 18.34 26.65 -23.79
C TYR A 488 18.69 25.36 -23.03
N LEU A 489 19.98 25.01 -22.90
CA LEU A 489 20.37 23.83 -22.11
C LEU A 489 20.02 23.99 -20.63
N ARG A 490 20.11 25.20 -20.06
CA ARG A 490 19.65 25.46 -18.69
C ARG A 490 18.14 25.35 -18.53
N LEU A 491 17.37 25.78 -19.52
CA LEU A 491 15.92 25.57 -19.56
C LEU A 491 15.59 24.07 -19.54
N MET A 492 16.26 23.28 -20.38
CA MET A 492 16.10 21.83 -20.43
C MET A 492 16.50 21.15 -19.10
N TYR A 493 17.51 21.68 -18.41
CA TYR A 493 17.88 21.22 -17.05
C TYR A 493 16.75 21.44 -16.04
N VAL A 494 16.08 22.60 -16.07
CA VAL A 494 14.89 22.88 -15.23
C VAL A 494 13.78 21.86 -15.52
N VAL A 495 13.53 21.54 -16.79
CA VAL A 495 12.54 20.52 -17.19
C VAL A 495 12.88 19.15 -16.61
N ILE A 496 14.14 18.71 -16.66
CA ILE A 496 14.55 17.43 -16.05
C ILE A 496 14.32 17.45 -14.54
N CYS A 497 14.68 18.54 -13.83
CA CYS A 497 14.46 18.65 -12.39
C CYS A 497 12.98 18.56 -12.03
N ILE A 498 12.10 19.25 -12.78
CA ILE A 498 10.65 19.22 -12.57
C ILE A 498 10.10 17.82 -12.87
N CYS A 499 10.54 17.17 -13.94
CA CYS A 499 10.12 15.81 -14.28
C CYS A 499 10.66 14.74 -13.31
N SER A 500 11.68 15.06 -12.50
CA SER A 500 12.26 14.15 -11.52
C SER A 500 11.46 14.04 -10.21
N VAL A 501 10.38 14.82 -10.06
CA VAL A 501 9.42 14.71 -8.94
C VAL A 501 8.75 13.34 -8.91
N ASP A 502 7.92 13.09 -7.89
CA ASP A 502 7.20 11.81 -7.74
C ASP A 502 6.46 11.41 -9.05
N TYR A 503 6.57 10.12 -9.42
CA TYR A 503 6.04 9.61 -10.68
C TYR A 503 4.56 9.98 -10.90
N HIS A 504 4.28 10.52 -12.08
CA HIS A 504 2.92 10.69 -12.58
C HIS A 504 2.84 10.31 -14.07
N PRO A 505 1.80 9.55 -14.51
CA PRO A 505 1.68 9.11 -15.90
C PRO A 505 1.75 10.25 -16.93
N ASP A 506 1.06 11.35 -16.66
CA ASP A 506 1.06 12.51 -17.57
C ASP A 506 2.43 13.22 -17.63
N ILE A 507 3.17 13.30 -16.51
CA ILE A 507 4.55 13.83 -16.51
C ILE A 507 5.44 12.93 -17.37
N ALA A 508 5.33 11.61 -17.22
CA ALA A 508 6.07 10.65 -18.04
C ALA A 508 5.72 10.77 -19.54
N LYS A 509 4.44 11.03 -19.85
CA LYS A 509 3.99 11.26 -21.23
C LYS A 509 4.59 12.54 -21.81
N MET A 510 4.56 13.65 -21.08
CA MET A 510 5.18 14.91 -21.52
C MET A 510 6.70 14.80 -21.65
N PHE A 511 7.35 14.05 -20.78
CA PHE A 511 8.79 13.83 -20.83
C PHE A 511 9.25 12.96 -22.01
N SER A 512 8.37 12.15 -22.60
CA SER A 512 8.74 11.17 -23.65
C SER A 512 9.44 11.76 -24.88
N MET A 513 9.22 13.03 -25.21
CA MET A 513 9.85 13.70 -26.36
C MET A 513 11.23 14.28 -26.04
N ILE A 514 11.56 14.47 -24.76
CA ILE A 514 12.77 15.15 -24.30
C ILE A 514 14.06 14.39 -24.62
N PRO A 515 14.17 13.07 -24.42
CA PRO A 515 15.38 12.31 -24.76
C PRO A 515 15.81 12.47 -26.23
N GLN A 516 14.85 12.52 -27.16
CA GLN A 516 15.16 12.66 -28.59
C GLN A 516 15.76 14.03 -28.94
N LEU A 517 15.33 15.10 -28.26
CA LEU A 517 15.93 16.42 -28.39
C LEU A 517 17.37 16.41 -27.89
N PHE A 518 17.64 15.77 -26.75
CA PHE A 518 19.00 15.62 -26.24
C PHE A 518 19.89 14.78 -27.14
N ALA A 519 19.36 13.72 -27.75
CA ALA A 519 20.07 12.92 -28.74
C ALA A 519 20.50 13.77 -29.95
N HIS A 520 19.59 14.62 -30.46
CA HIS A 520 19.91 15.55 -31.55
C HIS A 520 21.01 16.54 -31.16
N ASN A 521 20.89 17.17 -29.99
CA ASN A 521 21.88 18.14 -29.49
C ASN A 521 23.26 17.50 -29.28
N THR A 522 23.30 16.30 -28.71
CA THR A 522 24.54 15.54 -28.48
C THR A 522 25.26 15.23 -29.80
N VAL A 523 24.51 14.86 -30.84
CA VAL A 523 25.08 14.48 -32.13
C VAL A 523 25.56 15.69 -32.94
N SER A 524 24.82 16.80 -32.91
CA SER A 524 25.02 17.90 -33.85
C SER A 524 25.92 19.03 -33.31
N TYR A 525 25.82 19.37 -32.02
CA TYR A 525 26.35 20.63 -31.49
C TYR A 525 27.86 20.83 -31.75
N PHE A 526 28.68 19.85 -31.43
CA PHE A 526 30.14 19.97 -31.61
C PHE A 526 30.53 20.23 -33.07
N ILE A 527 29.95 19.49 -34.02
CA ILE A 527 30.30 19.62 -35.45
C ILE A 527 29.85 20.97 -36.01
N VAL A 528 28.68 21.46 -35.61
CA VAL A 528 28.17 22.76 -36.04
C VAL A 528 29.10 23.90 -35.60
N HIS A 529 29.70 23.79 -34.40
CA HIS A 529 30.53 24.84 -33.82
C HIS A 529 32.04 24.60 -33.91
N LEU A 530 32.47 23.48 -34.49
CA LEU A 530 33.89 23.10 -34.60
C LEU A 530 34.70 24.18 -35.34
N LYS A 531 34.14 24.80 -36.38
CA LYS A 531 34.83 25.86 -37.13
C LYS A 531 35.20 27.05 -36.23
N SER A 532 34.25 27.55 -35.43
CA SER A 532 34.48 28.68 -34.52
C SER A 532 35.57 28.37 -33.49
N VAL A 533 35.63 27.13 -33.00
CA VAL A 533 36.69 26.67 -32.09
C VAL A 533 38.06 26.65 -32.79
N LEU A 534 38.13 26.14 -34.01
CA LEU A 534 39.38 26.09 -34.78
C LEU A 534 39.88 27.49 -35.11
N ASP A 535 38.99 28.40 -35.51
CA ASP A 535 39.33 29.79 -35.81
C ASP A 535 39.83 30.52 -34.54
N ALA A 536 39.19 30.31 -33.38
CA ALA A 536 39.63 30.86 -32.10
C ALA A 536 40.99 30.31 -31.67
N ALA A 537 41.21 29.00 -31.79
CA ALA A 537 42.49 28.39 -31.45
C ALA A 537 43.61 28.84 -32.40
N ALA A 538 43.32 28.99 -33.69
CA ALA A 538 44.25 29.52 -34.68
C ALA A 538 44.63 30.98 -34.38
N PHE A 539 43.66 31.81 -33.98
CA PHE A 539 43.89 33.19 -33.56
C PHE A 539 44.84 33.27 -32.34
N ILE A 540 44.64 32.42 -31.34
CA ILE A 540 45.52 32.31 -30.17
C ILE A 540 46.94 31.90 -30.58
N MET A 541 47.07 30.92 -31.49
CA MET A 541 48.37 30.48 -32.01
C MET A 541 49.11 31.59 -32.78
N GLN A 542 48.39 32.38 -33.59
CA GLN A 542 48.95 33.51 -34.34
C GLN A 542 49.50 34.61 -33.43
N ARG A 543 48.91 34.80 -32.25
CA ARG A 543 49.31 35.80 -31.26
C ARG A 543 50.07 35.20 -30.06
N SER A 544 50.77 34.09 -30.29
CA SER A 544 51.55 33.40 -29.25
C SER A 544 52.56 34.28 -28.50
N GLY A 545 53.14 35.28 -29.18
CA GLY A 545 54.08 36.23 -28.57
C GLY A 545 53.48 37.13 -27.49
N ASP A 546 52.15 37.27 -27.46
CA ASP A 546 51.42 38.08 -26.47
C ASP A 546 51.01 37.27 -25.23
N ILE A 547 51.39 35.99 -25.16
CA ILE A 547 51.01 35.06 -24.10
C ILE A 547 52.25 34.71 -23.26
N PRO A 548 52.19 34.77 -21.92
CA PRO A 548 53.28 34.33 -21.06
C PRO A 548 53.74 32.90 -21.38
N LYS A 549 55.07 32.71 -21.48
CA LYS A 549 55.68 31.47 -21.99
C LYS A 549 55.19 30.19 -21.29
N GLU A 550 54.98 30.23 -19.97
CA GLU A 550 54.46 29.07 -19.22
C GLU A 550 53.01 28.72 -19.56
N ALA A 551 52.16 29.73 -19.76
CA ALA A 551 50.77 29.56 -20.18
C ALA A 551 50.69 29.05 -21.62
N PHE A 552 51.52 29.63 -22.51
CA PHE A 552 51.61 29.20 -23.90
C PHE A 552 52.11 27.74 -24.02
N ASN A 553 53.11 27.34 -23.23
CA ASN A 553 53.56 25.94 -23.19
C ASN A 553 52.41 25.00 -22.78
N GLY A 554 51.62 25.36 -21.77
CA GLY A 554 50.41 24.62 -21.41
C GLY A 554 49.42 24.52 -22.56
N PHE A 555 49.12 25.65 -23.22
CA PHE A 555 48.19 25.72 -24.34
C PHE A 555 48.64 24.85 -25.53
N VAL A 556 49.89 24.96 -25.99
CA VAL A 556 50.43 24.20 -27.13
C VAL A 556 50.43 22.70 -26.86
N GLY A 557 50.75 22.28 -25.63
CA GLY A 557 50.69 20.87 -25.23
C GLY A 557 49.30 20.28 -25.40
N VAL A 558 48.27 21.02 -24.98
CA VAL A 558 46.87 20.59 -25.15
C VAL A 558 46.42 20.71 -26.61
N PHE A 559 46.82 21.77 -27.32
CA PHE A 559 46.42 22.04 -28.70
C PHE A 559 46.79 20.92 -29.67
N ASN A 560 47.99 20.36 -29.55
CA ASN A 560 48.42 19.25 -30.40
C ASN A 560 47.57 17.99 -30.21
N VAL A 561 47.20 17.68 -28.96
CA VAL A 561 46.30 16.56 -28.66
C VAL A 561 44.89 16.86 -29.12
N PHE A 562 44.40 18.09 -28.92
CA PHE A 562 43.10 18.54 -29.40
C PHE A 562 42.97 18.38 -30.92
N MET A 563 43.99 18.74 -31.72
CA MET A 563 43.96 18.54 -33.17
C MET A 563 43.88 17.05 -33.56
N GLY A 564 44.47 16.16 -32.76
CA GLY A 564 44.29 14.71 -32.89
C GLY A 564 42.85 14.27 -32.60
N VAL A 565 42.29 14.76 -31.49
CA VAL A 565 40.90 14.52 -31.07
C VAL A 565 39.92 15.02 -32.13
N VAL A 566 40.09 16.23 -32.67
CA VAL A 566 39.24 16.75 -33.75
C VAL A 566 39.19 15.78 -34.94
N ARG A 567 40.33 15.20 -35.35
CA ARG A 567 40.38 14.25 -36.48
C ARG A 567 39.64 12.95 -36.16
N SER A 568 39.82 12.38 -34.96
CA SER A 568 39.14 11.14 -34.57
C SER A 568 37.65 11.36 -34.28
N SER A 569 37.31 12.35 -33.45
CA SER A 569 35.95 12.64 -33.02
C SER A 569 35.07 13.12 -34.17
N SER A 570 35.62 13.86 -35.15
CA SER A 570 34.82 14.33 -36.29
C SER A 570 34.17 13.20 -37.07
N GLY A 571 34.84 12.04 -37.17
CA GLY A 571 34.28 10.85 -37.81
C GLY A 571 33.17 10.17 -37.01
N VAL A 572 33.11 10.39 -35.70
CA VAL A 572 32.05 9.88 -34.82
C VAL A 572 30.79 10.73 -34.91
N PHE A 573 30.93 12.06 -34.87
CA PHE A 573 29.79 12.98 -34.90
C PHE A 573 29.23 13.23 -36.31
N ARG A 574 30.08 13.28 -37.35
CA ARG A 574 29.65 13.64 -38.71
C ARG A 574 28.77 12.54 -39.31
N GLY A 575 27.51 12.87 -39.58
CA GLY A 575 26.54 11.95 -40.17
C GLY A 575 25.98 10.92 -39.20
N ALA A 576 26.22 11.06 -37.89
CA ALA A 576 25.56 10.24 -36.89
C ALA A 576 24.05 10.52 -36.88
N ASN A 577 23.27 9.47 -36.73
CA ASN A 577 21.82 9.49 -36.70
C ASN A 577 21.33 9.64 -35.25
N PRO A 578 20.62 10.73 -34.90
CA PRO A 578 20.12 10.96 -33.54
C PRO A 578 19.02 9.96 -33.12
N THR A 579 18.50 9.11 -34.00
CA THR A 579 17.56 8.03 -33.64
C THR A 579 18.25 6.68 -33.43
N SER A 580 19.58 6.60 -33.58
CA SER A 580 20.34 5.37 -33.39
C SER A 580 21.06 5.37 -32.05
N ASP A 581 20.53 4.63 -31.07
CA ASP A 581 21.13 4.48 -29.73
C ASP A 581 22.61 4.13 -29.75
N THR A 582 23.04 3.29 -30.70
CA THR A 582 24.45 2.90 -30.81
C THR A 582 25.34 4.05 -31.27
N GLN A 583 24.88 4.86 -32.22
CA GLN A 583 25.65 6.01 -32.70
C GLN A 583 25.63 7.13 -31.67
N VAL A 584 24.47 7.36 -31.03
CA VAL A 584 24.33 8.36 -29.98
C VAL A 584 25.18 8.01 -28.75
N ALA A 585 25.24 6.73 -28.35
CA ALA A 585 26.13 6.27 -27.29
C ALA A 585 27.60 6.60 -27.60
N LYS A 586 28.05 6.40 -28.84
CA LYS A 586 29.41 6.78 -29.26
C LYS A 586 29.62 8.29 -29.16
N CYS A 587 28.66 9.10 -29.60
CA CYS A 587 28.75 10.55 -29.47
C CYS A 587 28.80 11.00 -28.00
N LEU A 588 28.06 10.35 -27.10
CA LEU A 588 28.09 10.65 -25.65
C LEU A 588 29.48 10.37 -25.05
N ILE A 589 30.08 9.23 -25.40
CA ILE A 589 31.42 8.86 -24.96
C ILE A 589 32.45 9.82 -25.56
N GLU A 590 32.33 10.15 -26.84
CA GLU A 590 33.28 11.05 -27.51
C GLU A 590 33.19 12.50 -26.99
N SER A 591 32.00 12.92 -26.54
CA SER A 591 31.76 14.24 -25.93
C SER A 591 32.61 14.46 -24.68
N ASP A 592 32.87 13.40 -23.92
CA ASP A 592 33.69 13.44 -22.71
C ASP A 592 35.15 13.80 -23.05
N THR A 593 35.71 13.18 -24.11
CA THR A 593 37.06 13.47 -24.63
C THR A 593 37.18 14.87 -25.22
N VAL A 594 36.17 15.29 -25.99
CA VAL A 594 36.09 16.62 -26.59
C VAL A 594 36.02 17.69 -25.49
N TYR A 595 35.17 17.50 -24.48
CA TYR A 595 35.08 18.42 -23.34
C TYR A 595 36.42 18.57 -22.62
N LEU A 596 37.07 17.45 -22.26
CA LEU A 596 38.32 17.47 -21.51
C LEU A 596 39.41 18.29 -22.23
N THR A 597 39.52 18.13 -23.55
CA THR A 597 40.52 18.85 -24.35
C THR A 597 40.18 20.33 -24.53
N LEU A 598 38.93 20.67 -24.87
CA LEU A 598 38.48 22.06 -25.01
C LEU A 598 38.60 22.84 -23.69
N TYR A 599 38.18 22.24 -22.58
CA TYR A 599 38.28 22.88 -21.28
C TYR A 599 39.72 23.07 -20.84
N SER A 600 40.61 22.11 -21.13
CA SER A 600 42.04 22.23 -20.83
C SER A 600 42.69 23.35 -21.65
N LEU A 601 42.31 23.52 -22.92
CA LEU A 601 42.76 24.66 -23.74
C LEU A 601 42.37 26.00 -23.10
N TYR A 602 41.08 26.16 -22.79
CA TYR A 602 40.59 27.35 -22.11
C TYR A 602 41.30 27.59 -20.77
N SER A 603 41.36 26.57 -19.92
CA SER A 603 41.88 26.66 -18.55
C SER A 603 43.38 26.99 -18.53
N SER A 604 44.14 26.55 -19.54
CA SER A 604 45.57 26.87 -19.68
C SER A 604 45.86 28.37 -19.84
N LEU A 605 44.88 29.14 -20.33
CA LEU A 605 44.96 30.59 -20.50
C LEU A 605 44.10 31.36 -19.49
N SER A 606 43.29 30.66 -18.70
CA SER A 606 42.43 31.27 -17.69
C SER A 606 43.24 31.85 -16.53
N ASN A 607 42.89 33.06 -16.09
CA ASN A 607 43.60 33.77 -15.01
C ASN A 607 45.06 34.11 -15.35
N VAL A 608 45.38 34.22 -16.64
CA VAL A 608 46.66 34.74 -17.15
C VAL A 608 46.43 36.15 -17.67
N ASP A 609 47.38 37.04 -17.43
CA ASP A 609 47.31 38.41 -17.95
C ASP A 609 47.63 38.40 -19.46
N ILE A 610 46.58 38.41 -20.28
CA ILE A 610 46.63 38.40 -21.75
C ILE A 610 45.65 39.44 -22.32
N PRO A 611 45.87 39.93 -23.56
CA PRO A 611 44.95 40.83 -24.26
C PRO A 611 43.48 40.37 -24.24
N SER A 612 42.54 41.32 -24.13
CA SER A 612 41.11 41.06 -23.97
C SER A 612 40.47 40.27 -25.11
N ASP A 613 40.97 40.43 -26.33
CA ASP A 613 40.55 39.66 -27.50
C ASP A 613 41.01 38.20 -27.45
N LEU A 614 42.19 37.93 -26.90
CA LEU A 614 42.64 36.56 -26.61
C LEU A 614 41.88 35.92 -25.45
N VAL A 615 41.50 36.71 -24.45
CA VAL A 615 40.56 36.26 -23.40
C VAL A 615 39.23 35.85 -24.02
N ALA A 616 38.68 36.65 -24.92
CA ALA A 616 37.41 36.35 -25.60
C ALA A 616 37.51 35.06 -26.46
N ALA A 617 38.61 34.86 -27.19
CA ALA A 617 38.85 33.64 -27.95
C ALA A 617 38.94 32.40 -27.05
N ALA A 618 39.65 32.49 -25.93
CA ALA A 618 39.73 31.41 -24.94
C ALA A 618 38.35 31.12 -24.31
N GLN A 619 37.59 32.16 -23.97
CA GLN A 619 36.22 32.03 -23.44
C GLN A 619 35.28 31.34 -24.42
N LEU A 620 35.39 31.62 -25.73
CA LEU A 620 34.61 30.93 -26.76
C LEU A 620 34.89 29.42 -26.76
N ILE A 621 36.16 29.02 -26.69
CA ILE A 621 36.58 27.61 -26.58
C ILE A 621 35.98 26.97 -25.31
N GLY A 622 36.06 27.68 -24.17
CA GLY A 622 35.51 27.23 -22.90
C GLY A 622 33.97 27.09 -22.91
N MET A 623 33.27 28.01 -23.56
CA MET A 623 31.81 28.00 -23.70
C MET A 623 31.34 26.84 -24.59
N VAL A 624 32.01 26.59 -25.72
CA VAL A 624 31.71 25.42 -26.56
C VAL A 624 31.97 24.12 -25.80
N GLY A 625 33.09 24.02 -25.09
CA GLY A 625 33.38 22.86 -24.24
C GLY A 625 32.31 22.63 -23.17
N SER A 626 31.88 23.69 -22.49
CA SER A 626 30.84 23.63 -21.46
C SER A 626 29.49 23.17 -22.02
N ASN A 627 29.10 23.65 -23.20
CA ASN A 627 27.86 23.23 -23.86
C ASN A 627 27.93 21.77 -24.36
N VAL A 628 29.06 21.30 -24.88
CA VAL A 628 29.27 19.87 -25.23
C VAL A 628 29.04 18.99 -24.01
N ARG A 629 29.63 19.36 -22.87
CA ARG A 629 29.45 18.66 -21.60
C ARG A 629 27.98 18.67 -21.17
N LEU A 630 27.34 19.83 -21.12
CA LEU A 630 25.95 19.96 -20.70
C LEU A 630 25.00 19.13 -21.59
N CYS A 631 25.18 19.11 -22.91
CA CYS A 631 24.42 18.23 -23.79
C CYS A 631 24.54 16.76 -23.36
N SER A 632 25.76 16.29 -23.14
CA SER A 632 26.02 14.89 -22.79
C SER A 632 25.48 14.53 -21.39
N GLU A 633 25.63 15.40 -20.40
CA GLU A 633 25.17 15.17 -19.03
C GLU A 633 23.65 15.19 -18.91
N LEU A 634 23.00 16.18 -19.53
CA LEU A 634 21.55 16.28 -19.52
C LEU A 634 20.91 15.12 -20.27
N HIS A 635 21.54 14.64 -21.36
CA HIS A 635 21.09 13.44 -22.03
C HIS A 635 21.16 12.22 -21.10
N ARG A 636 22.30 11.99 -20.44
CA ARG A 636 22.46 10.88 -19.49
C ARG A 636 21.47 10.96 -18.32
N ALA A 637 21.28 12.15 -17.75
CA ALA A 637 20.27 12.40 -16.73
C ALA A 637 18.85 12.10 -17.23
N SER A 638 18.55 12.46 -18.49
CA SER A 638 17.25 12.19 -19.09
C SER A 638 16.98 10.70 -19.27
N LEU A 639 17.99 9.90 -19.64
CA LEU A 639 17.87 8.45 -19.79
C LEU A 639 17.74 7.75 -18.43
N GLN A 640 18.50 8.18 -17.43
CA GLN A 640 18.35 7.73 -16.03
C GLN A 640 16.92 7.97 -15.52
N LEU A 641 16.39 9.17 -15.76
CA LEU A 641 15.03 9.52 -15.37
C LEU A 641 13.99 8.72 -16.14
N GLN A 642 14.16 8.55 -17.46
CA GLN A 642 13.27 7.74 -18.29
C GLN A 642 13.17 6.31 -17.76
N TYR A 643 14.32 5.70 -17.40
CA TYR A 643 14.37 4.35 -16.86
C TYR A 643 13.72 4.24 -15.48
N LYS A 644 13.98 5.19 -14.59
CA LYS A 644 13.28 5.32 -13.30
C LYS A 644 11.76 5.40 -13.50
N MET A 645 11.27 6.21 -14.44
CA MET A 645 9.84 6.36 -14.73
C MET A 645 9.15 5.08 -15.22
N LYS A 646 9.91 4.04 -15.64
CA LYS A 646 9.36 2.71 -15.97
C LYS A 646 9.45 1.75 -14.79
N LEU A 647 10.59 1.71 -14.10
CA LEU A 647 10.84 0.76 -13.01
C LEU A 647 10.10 1.10 -11.71
N GLU A 648 9.95 2.37 -11.36
CA GLU A 648 9.26 2.78 -10.14
C GLU A 648 7.78 2.34 -10.10
N PRO A 649 6.93 2.66 -11.11
CA PRO A 649 5.55 2.20 -11.11
C PRO A 649 5.45 0.68 -11.26
N LEU A 650 6.35 0.05 -12.04
CA LEU A 650 6.43 -1.41 -12.17
C LEU A 650 6.64 -2.07 -10.80
N ALA A 651 7.71 -1.71 -10.08
CA ALA A 651 8.05 -2.33 -8.80
C ALA A 651 6.95 -2.15 -7.75
N LYS A 652 6.33 -0.95 -7.68
CA LYS A 652 5.23 -0.67 -6.74
C LYS A 652 3.97 -1.48 -7.02
N ARG A 653 3.65 -1.76 -8.29
CA ARG A 653 2.40 -2.42 -8.69
C ARG A 653 2.53 -3.92 -8.90
N ILE A 654 3.72 -4.40 -9.27
CA ILE A 654 3.92 -5.82 -9.56
C ILE A 654 3.90 -6.66 -8.27
N ILE A 655 4.24 -6.08 -7.11
CA ILE A 655 4.18 -6.78 -5.81
C ILE A 655 2.74 -7.23 -5.49
N PRO A 656 1.75 -6.33 -5.32
CA PRO A 656 0.39 -6.75 -4.99
C PRO A 656 -0.26 -7.58 -6.11
N PHE A 657 0.15 -7.36 -7.36
CA PHE A 657 -0.26 -8.19 -8.50
C PHE A 657 0.27 -9.62 -8.38
N ALA A 658 1.58 -9.78 -8.15
CA ALA A 658 2.24 -11.07 -7.99
C ALA A 658 1.68 -11.83 -6.79
N GLU A 659 1.41 -11.15 -5.67
CA GLU A 659 0.74 -11.76 -4.51
C GLU A 659 -0.60 -12.35 -4.91
N THR A 660 -1.48 -11.54 -5.53
CA THR A 660 -2.84 -11.96 -5.83
C THR A 660 -2.90 -13.04 -6.90
N VAL A 661 -2.19 -12.86 -8.02
CA VAL A 661 -2.20 -13.82 -9.12
C VAL A 661 -1.61 -15.15 -8.68
N SER A 662 -0.55 -15.14 -7.89
CA SER A 662 0.06 -16.38 -7.40
C SER A 662 -0.89 -17.16 -6.51
N LEU A 663 -1.70 -16.47 -5.72
CA LEU A 663 -2.72 -17.12 -4.89
C LEU A 663 -3.81 -17.78 -5.74
N ILE A 664 -4.32 -17.09 -6.75
CA ILE A 664 -5.31 -17.65 -7.68
C ILE A 664 -4.70 -18.82 -8.45
N GLY A 665 -3.46 -18.66 -8.93
CA GLY A 665 -2.73 -19.71 -9.64
C GLY A 665 -2.54 -20.96 -8.78
N LEU A 666 -2.08 -20.80 -7.54
CA LEU A 666 -1.92 -21.92 -6.60
C LEU A 666 -3.26 -22.61 -6.29
N ALA A 667 -4.35 -21.85 -6.13
CA ALA A 667 -5.69 -22.41 -5.95
C ALA A 667 -6.19 -23.19 -7.18
N GLN A 668 -5.74 -22.81 -8.38
CA GLN A 668 -6.02 -23.52 -9.63
C GLN A 668 -5.01 -24.66 -9.93
N GLY A 669 -4.06 -24.94 -9.02
CA GLY A 669 -3.08 -26.03 -9.15
C GLY A 669 -1.78 -25.68 -9.87
N PHE A 670 -1.47 -24.39 -10.04
CA PHE A 670 -0.24 -23.93 -10.67
C PHE A 670 0.88 -23.67 -9.64
N ASP A 671 1.61 -24.73 -9.25
CA ASP A 671 2.66 -24.65 -8.21
C ASP A 671 3.83 -23.69 -8.54
N HIS A 672 4.13 -23.46 -9.82
CA HIS A 672 5.23 -22.60 -10.26
C HIS A 672 5.10 -21.14 -9.79
N PHE A 673 3.89 -20.69 -9.46
CA PHE A 673 3.66 -19.34 -8.95
C PHE A 673 4.32 -19.08 -7.60
N LYS A 674 4.59 -20.12 -6.79
CA LYS A 674 5.27 -19.94 -5.49
C LYS A 674 6.69 -19.38 -5.65
N ASP A 675 7.46 -19.98 -6.56
CA ASP A 675 8.83 -19.55 -6.84
C ASP A 675 8.84 -18.23 -7.62
N LEU A 676 7.90 -18.07 -8.56
CA LEU A 676 7.77 -16.87 -9.37
C LEU A 676 7.42 -15.64 -8.52
N LYS A 677 6.45 -15.76 -7.58
CA LYS A 677 6.11 -14.73 -6.59
C LYS A 677 7.34 -14.26 -5.83
N THR A 678 8.08 -15.21 -5.26
CA THR A 678 9.25 -14.91 -4.44
C THR A 678 10.31 -14.15 -5.23
N LYS A 679 10.60 -14.59 -6.47
CA LYS A 679 11.55 -13.90 -7.36
C LYS A 679 11.11 -12.49 -7.71
N VAL A 680 9.84 -12.31 -8.10
CA VAL A 680 9.30 -11.00 -8.49
C VAL A 680 9.32 -10.03 -7.31
N ILE A 681 8.85 -10.45 -6.14
CA ILE A 681 8.79 -9.59 -4.94
C ILE A 681 10.21 -9.21 -4.48
N ASN A 682 11.15 -10.15 -4.43
CA ASN A 682 12.53 -9.86 -4.05
C ASN A 682 13.19 -8.87 -5.02
N ASN A 683 13.01 -9.05 -6.32
CA ASN A 683 13.59 -8.17 -7.33
C ASN A 683 12.90 -6.79 -7.34
N ALA A 684 11.58 -6.72 -7.12
CA ALA A 684 10.86 -5.47 -6.94
C ALA A 684 11.34 -4.68 -5.72
N ASN A 685 11.54 -5.36 -4.58
CA ASN A 685 12.08 -4.74 -3.38
C ASN A 685 13.53 -4.25 -3.59
N ALA A 686 14.36 -4.97 -4.34
CA ALA A 686 15.69 -4.52 -4.71
C ALA A 686 15.66 -3.22 -5.56
N VAL A 687 14.73 -3.13 -6.53
CA VAL A 687 14.50 -1.89 -7.28
C VAL A 687 14.08 -0.75 -6.36
N LEU A 688 13.11 -0.97 -5.46
CA LEU A 688 12.64 0.05 -4.51
C LEU A 688 13.75 0.52 -3.56
N ALA A 689 14.62 -0.39 -3.12
CA ALA A 689 15.78 -0.06 -2.28
C ALA A 689 16.78 0.84 -3.00
N VAL A 690 17.07 0.58 -4.29
CA VAL A 690 17.93 1.46 -5.10
C VAL A 690 17.27 2.82 -5.31
N LEU A 691 15.96 2.86 -5.62
CA LEU A 691 15.21 4.11 -5.81
C LEU A 691 15.15 5.00 -4.57
N ALA A 692 15.23 4.42 -3.37
CA ALA A 692 15.31 5.17 -2.11
C ALA A 692 16.65 5.92 -1.93
N ASP A 693 17.67 5.56 -2.72
CA ASP A 693 19.02 6.14 -2.74
C ASP A 693 19.29 6.88 -4.06
N GLN A 694 18.24 7.51 -4.62
CA GLN A 694 18.35 8.28 -5.85
C GLN A 694 19.21 9.54 -5.70
N PRO A 695 19.94 9.96 -6.74
CA PRO A 695 20.66 11.23 -6.73
C PRO A 695 19.69 12.43 -6.70
N PRO A 696 20.18 13.64 -6.39
CA PRO A 696 19.37 14.85 -6.46
C PRO A 696 18.70 15.03 -7.82
N PRO A 697 17.48 15.62 -7.87
CA PRO A 697 16.78 15.89 -9.13
C PRO A 697 17.65 16.58 -10.16
N GLY A 698 17.67 16.06 -11.39
CA GLY A 698 18.48 16.58 -12.49
C GLY A 698 19.94 16.11 -12.53
N ALA A 699 20.46 15.47 -11.48
CA ALA A 699 21.82 14.95 -11.48
C ALA A 699 21.92 13.55 -12.11
N TYR A 700 22.89 13.37 -12.99
CA TYR A 700 23.28 12.06 -13.49
C TYR A 700 24.24 11.39 -12.51
N ASP A 701 23.98 10.13 -12.18
CA ASP A 701 24.85 9.31 -11.35
C ASP A 701 25.02 7.91 -11.95
N GLU A 702 26.25 7.62 -12.35
CA GLU A 702 26.60 6.36 -13.00
C GLU A 702 26.44 5.15 -12.07
N SER A 703 26.84 5.25 -10.80
CA SER A 703 26.72 4.16 -9.82
C SER A 703 25.26 3.82 -9.51
N PHE A 704 24.42 4.82 -9.32
CA PHE A 704 22.97 4.66 -9.18
C PHE A 704 22.37 4.02 -10.44
N THR A 705 22.71 4.52 -11.62
CA THR A 705 22.20 3.98 -12.89
C THR A 705 22.63 2.53 -13.07
N ASN A 706 23.86 2.16 -12.71
CA ASN A 706 24.37 0.79 -12.78
C ASN A 706 23.60 -0.15 -11.84
N ARG A 707 23.41 0.24 -10.58
CA ARG A 707 22.61 -0.53 -9.61
C ARG A 707 21.17 -0.68 -10.07
N LEU A 708 20.59 0.38 -10.63
CA LEU A 708 19.22 0.38 -11.13
C LEU A 708 19.09 -0.52 -12.37
N CYS A 709 20.05 -0.51 -13.30
CA CYS A 709 20.09 -1.41 -14.46
C CYS A 709 20.24 -2.87 -14.05
N ALA A 710 21.09 -3.17 -13.05
CA ALA A 710 21.27 -4.51 -12.54
C ALA A 710 19.96 -5.07 -11.94
N CYS A 711 19.29 -4.29 -11.08
CA CYS A 711 18.01 -4.68 -10.49
C CYS A 711 16.88 -4.70 -11.53
N GLY A 712 16.86 -3.74 -12.46
CA GLY A 712 15.93 -3.67 -13.58
C GLY A 712 15.99 -4.89 -14.49
N SER A 713 17.20 -5.31 -14.87
CA SER A 713 17.42 -6.54 -15.64
C SER A 713 16.93 -7.77 -14.89
N ALA A 714 17.18 -7.83 -13.58
CA ALA A 714 16.76 -8.95 -12.74
C ALA A 714 15.22 -9.05 -12.57
N ILE A 715 14.50 -7.93 -12.52
CA ILE A 715 13.03 -7.94 -12.37
C ILE A 715 12.31 -8.21 -13.69
N CYS A 716 12.82 -7.75 -14.84
CA CYS A 716 12.09 -7.78 -16.11
C CYS A 716 11.61 -9.19 -16.49
N GLN A 717 12.49 -10.19 -16.55
CA GLN A 717 12.11 -11.54 -16.99
C GLN A 717 11.10 -12.21 -16.03
N PRO A 718 11.31 -12.27 -14.71
CA PRO A 718 10.30 -12.81 -13.79
C PRO A 718 8.98 -12.04 -13.84
N ALA A 719 9.01 -10.72 -14.00
CA ALA A 719 7.80 -9.92 -14.07
C ALA A 719 7.04 -10.16 -15.39
N PHE A 720 7.71 -10.26 -16.54
CA PHE A 720 7.09 -10.67 -17.80
C PHE A 720 6.40 -12.02 -17.67
N GLN A 721 7.08 -13.00 -17.06
CA GLN A 721 6.51 -14.32 -16.83
C GLN A 721 5.28 -14.23 -15.92
N MET A 722 5.34 -13.44 -14.83
CA MET A 722 4.22 -13.26 -13.90
C MET A 722 3.01 -12.58 -14.56
N VAL A 723 3.23 -11.58 -15.41
CA VAL A 723 2.16 -10.89 -16.14
C VAL A 723 1.52 -11.82 -17.17
N LYS A 724 2.33 -12.60 -17.90
CA LYS A 724 1.85 -13.57 -18.89
C LYS A 724 1.07 -14.72 -18.26
N ASP A 725 1.64 -15.37 -17.25
CA ASP A 725 1.00 -16.48 -16.55
C ASP A 725 -0.23 -15.96 -15.79
N GLY A 726 -0.14 -14.76 -15.22
CA GLY A 726 -1.27 -14.09 -14.59
C GLY A 726 -2.41 -13.80 -15.54
N GLY A 727 -2.13 -13.32 -16.75
CA GLY A 727 -3.16 -13.17 -17.79
C GLY A 727 -3.88 -14.50 -18.09
N THR A 728 -3.17 -15.62 -18.04
CA THR A 728 -3.74 -16.96 -18.24
C THR A 728 -4.63 -17.38 -17.08
N VAL A 729 -4.17 -17.19 -15.84
CA VAL A 729 -4.89 -17.54 -14.60
C VAL A 729 -6.15 -16.69 -14.40
N LEU A 730 -6.09 -15.40 -14.75
CA LEU A 730 -7.20 -14.47 -14.62
C LEU A 730 -8.28 -14.68 -15.68
N GLY A 731 -7.95 -15.31 -16.82
CA GLY A 731 -8.89 -15.66 -17.89
C GLY A 731 -9.51 -14.46 -18.64
N ASN A 732 -10.51 -14.74 -19.49
CA ASN A 732 -11.12 -13.73 -20.38
C ASN A 732 -12.14 -12.80 -19.72
N ASN A 733 -12.60 -13.11 -18.50
CA ASN A 733 -13.66 -12.39 -17.79
C ASN A 733 -13.12 -11.31 -16.82
N VAL A 734 -11.88 -10.87 -17.01
CA VAL A 734 -11.31 -9.76 -16.24
C VAL A 734 -11.98 -8.43 -16.57
N SER A 735 -12.19 -7.60 -15.55
CA SER A 735 -12.68 -6.24 -15.73
C SER A 735 -11.77 -5.41 -16.64
N GLU A 736 -12.33 -4.41 -17.33
CA GLU A 736 -11.57 -3.52 -18.22
C GLU A 736 -10.39 -2.84 -17.50
N ASN A 737 -10.56 -2.52 -16.22
CA ASN A 737 -9.51 -1.94 -15.39
C ASN A 737 -8.30 -2.86 -15.20
N VAL A 738 -8.51 -4.17 -15.11
CA VAL A 738 -7.41 -5.15 -15.00
C VAL A 738 -6.67 -5.27 -16.32
N LYS A 739 -7.37 -5.22 -17.45
CA LYS A 739 -6.75 -5.20 -18.79
C LYS A 739 -5.85 -3.98 -18.98
N ILE A 740 -6.28 -2.80 -18.52
CA ILE A 740 -5.46 -1.58 -18.53
C ILE A 740 -4.19 -1.75 -17.69
N ILE A 741 -4.27 -2.39 -16.52
CA ILE A 741 -3.08 -2.65 -15.69
C ILE A 741 -2.11 -3.60 -16.39
N LEU A 742 -2.60 -4.70 -16.97
CA LEU A 742 -1.77 -5.65 -17.71
C LEU A 742 -1.07 -4.96 -18.89
N GLY A 743 -1.80 -4.14 -19.65
CA GLY A 743 -1.21 -3.35 -20.74
C GLY A 743 -0.15 -2.35 -20.26
N ASN A 744 -0.32 -1.74 -19.08
CA ASN A 744 0.71 -0.87 -18.51
C ASN A 744 1.97 -1.65 -18.10
N PHE A 745 1.83 -2.87 -17.55
CA PHE A 745 2.98 -3.72 -17.24
C PHE A 745 3.76 -4.07 -18.51
N ASP A 746 3.07 -4.47 -19.58
CA ASP A 746 3.71 -4.79 -20.86
C ASP A 746 4.51 -3.60 -21.41
N VAL A 747 3.95 -2.39 -21.35
CA VAL A 747 4.63 -1.16 -21.77
C VAL A 747 5.87 -0.91 -20.91
N TRP A 748 5.75 -0.91 -19.58
CA TRP A 748 6.88 -0.63 -18.69
C TRP A 748 8.00 -1.66 -18.81
N LEU A 749 7.65 -2.94 -18.91
CA LEU A 749 8.61 -4.03 -19.03
C LEU A 749 9.35 -3.97 -20.38
N THR A 750 8.62 -3.77 -21.48
CA THR A 750 9.20 -3.68 -22.83
C THR A 750 10.13 -2.46 -22.94
N GLU A 751 9.70 -1.30 -22.45
CA GLU A 751 10.51 -0.09 -22.51
C GLU A 751 11.73 -0.17 -21.59
N ALA A 752 11.62 -0.76 -20.40
CA ALA A 752 12.76 -1.00 -19.52
C ALA A 752 13.76 -1.98 -20.15
N GLU A 753 13.28 -3.08 -20.74
CA GLU A 753 14.13 -4.04 -21.45
C GLU A 753 14.87 -3.38 -22.62
N ASN A 754 14.20 -2.54 -23.41
CA ASN A 754 14.81 -1.82 -24.53
C ASN A 754 15.84 -0.77 -24.11
N LEU A 755 15.61 -0.06 -22.99
CA LEU A 755 16.54 0.97 -22.49
C LEU A 755 17.80 0.37 -21.87
N THR A 756 17.72 -0.84 -21.31
CA THR A 756 18.82 -1.47 -20.56
C THR A 756 20.11 -1.62 -21.41
N PRO A 757 20.07 -2.16 -22.65
CA PRO A 757 21.25 -2.21 -23.51
C PRO A 757 21.83 -0.84 -23.88
N PHE A 758 20.98 0.19 -24.01
CA PHE A 758 21.45 1.54 -24.32
C PHE A 758 22.18 2.17 -23.12
N LEU A 759 21.59 2.04 -21.92
CA LEU A 759 22.24 2.46 -20.66
C LEU A 759 23.57 1.72 -20.45
N GLY A 760 23.63 0.43 -20.75
CA GLY A 760 24.87 -0.35 -20.70
C GLY A 760 25.95 0.14 -21.67
N LYS A 761 25.58 0.69 -22.84
CA LYS A 761 26.55 1.21 -23.82
C LYS A 761 27.16 2.55 -23.42
N ILE A 762 26.42 3.39 -22.70
CA ILE A 762 26.90 4.72 -22.27
C ILE A 762 27.76 4.64 -21.00
N GLN A 763 27.75 3.49 -20.32
CA GLN A 763 28.60 3.11 -19.20
C GLN A 763 29.90 2.51 -19.74
N SER A 764 30.89 3.35 -20.05
CA SER A 764 32.19 2.88 -20.53
C SER A 764 33.30 3.39 -19.63
N ASN A 765 34.37 2.61 -19.50
CA ASN A 765 35.59 3.03 -18.81
C ASN A 765 36.13 4.28 -19.50
N LYS A 766 35.89 5.45 -18.89
CA LYS A 766 36.46 6.70 -19.34
C LYS A 766 37.94 6.69 -19.00
N GLU A 767 38.79 6.87 -20.01
CA GLU A 767 40.23 7.11 -19.81
C GLU A 767 40.61 8.36 -20.60
N ALA A 768 41.28 9.29 -19.93
CA ALA A 768 41.83 10.46 -20.61
C ALA A 768 42.99 10.03 -21.52
N ILE A 769 42.96 10.53 -22.77
CA ILE A 769 44.07 10.36 -23.73
C ILE A 769 45.40 10.82 -23.12
N VAL A 770 45.36 11.93 -22.36
CA VAL A 770 46.46 12.42 -21.56
C VAL A 770 45.95 12.68 -20.13
N PRO A 771 46.25 11.81 -19.14
CA PRO A 771 45.76 11.96 -17.77
C PRO A 771 46.07 13.32 -17.13
N SER A 772 47.18 13.95 -17.51
CA SER A 772 47.59 15.26 -17.00
C SER A 772 46.60 16.39 -17.32
N PHE A 773 45.77 16.25 -18.37
CA PHE A 773 44.77 17.27 -18.72
C PHE A 773 43.63 17.35 -17.71
N VAL A 774 43.35 16.25 -17.00
CA VAL A 774 42.36 16.20 -15.93
C VAL A 774 42.68 17.21 -14.83
N GLY A 775 43.97 17.54 -14.64
CA GLY A 775 44.41 18.56 -13.67
C GLY A 775 43.75 19.94 -13.88
N TYR A 776 43.50 20.35 -15.13
CA TYR A 776 42.87 21.62 -15.46
C TYR A 776 41.38 21.65 -15.09
N VAL A 777 40.67 20.54 -15.29
CA VAL A 777 39.25 20.39 -14.91
C VAL A 777 39.13 20.33 -13.39
N MET A 778 39.96 19.50 -12.74
CA MET A 778 40.00 19.36 -11.27
C MET A 778 40.19 20.71 -10.57
N LYS A 779 41.10 21.56 -11.07
CA LYS A 779 41.37 22.88 -10.46
C LYS A 779 40.11 23.73 -10.34
N SER A 780 39.30 23.75 -11.39
CA SER A 780 38.07 24.55 -11.43
C SER A 780 37.00 24.00 -10.49
N ASP A 781 36.71 22.70 -10.60
CA ASP A 781 35.67 22.05 -9.80
C ASP A 781 36.02 22.04 -8.30
N LEU A 782 37.31 21.89 -7.93
CA LEU A 782 37.78 22.00 -6.54
C LEU A 782 37.55 23.39 -5.96
N ASN A 783 37.73 24.45 -6.74
CA ASN A 783 37.48 25.81 -6.27
C ASN A 783 35.98 26.05 -6.05
N GLN A 784 35.13 25.58 -6.96
CA GLN A 784 33.66 25.67 -6.80
C GLN A 784 33.17 24.88 -5.60
N LEU A 785 33.67 23.65 -5.41
CA LEU A 785 33.33 22.81 -4.27
C LEU A 785 33.80 23.43 -2.95
N SER A 786 35.00 24.01 -2.91
CA SER A 786 35.51 24.71 -1.72
C SER A 786 34.65 25.92 -1.35
N ASN A 787 34.21 26.70 -2.35
CA ASN A 787 33.31 27.83 -2.14
C ASN A 787 31.94 27.37 -1.62
N ALA A 788 31.39 26.29 -2.17
CA ALA A 788 30.11 25.72 -1.73
C ALA A 788 30.19 25.18 -0.29
N MET A 789 31.28 24.52 0.09
CA MET A 789 31.53 24.07 1.46
C MET A 789 31.63 25.25 2.44
N ALA A 790 32.30 26.33 2.05
CA ALA A 790 32.38 27.54 2.87
C ALA A 790 31.01 28.22 3.05
N GLN A 791 30.19 28.26 1.99
CA GLN A 791 28.81 28.77 2.06
C GLN A 791 27.94 27.92 3.00
N LEU A 792 28.07 26.60 2.94
CA LEU A 792 27.34 25.71 3.83
C LEU A 792 27.73 25.92 5.30
N LEU A 793 29.03 26.03 5.59
CA LEU A 793 29.51 26.31 6.95
C LEU A 793 28.97 27.64 7.50
N SER A 794 28.96 28.71 6.69
CA SER A 794 28.35 29.99 7.08
C SER A 794 26.85 29.86 7.31
N ALA A 795 26.12 29.15 6.42
CA ALA A 795 24.67 28.91 6.60
C ALA A 795 24.37 28.14 7.89
N PHE A 796 25.21 27.17 8.29
CA PHE A 796 25.10 26.46 9.56
C PHE A 796 25.38 27.34 10.78
N GLN A 797 26.43 28.15 10.73
CA GLN A 797 26.80 29.07 11.83
C GLN A 797 25.71 30.12 12.09
N GLU A 798 25.06 30.56 11.02
CA GLU A 798 24.01 31.59 11.07
C GLU A 798 22.59 31.02 11.17
N ASN A 799 22.47 29.68 11.25
CA ASN A 799 21.20 28.93 11.33
C ASN A 799 20.19 29.34 10.24
N ARG A 800 20.69 29.59 9.02
CA ARG A 800 19.87 30.05 7.91
C ARG A 800 19.08 28.90 7.28
N PRO A 801 17.84 29.15 6.82
CA PRO A 801 17.00 28.14 6.17
C PRO A 801 17.48 27.70 4.77
N ASP A 802 18.52 28.33 4.20
CA ASP A 802 19.09 28.04 2.89
C ASP A 802 20.24 27.01 2.91
N ALA A 803 20.53 26.41 4.07
CA ALA A 803 21.59 25.40 4.20
C ALA A 803 21.43 24.22 3.22
N SER A 804 20.19 23.77 2.96
CA SER A 804 19.92 22.69 1.99
C SER A 804 20.23 23.10 0.55
N VAL A 805 20.05 24.37 0.18
CA VAL A 805 20.46 24.90 -1.14
C VAL A 805 21.98 24.86 -1.29
N ALA A 806 22.72 25.26 -0.25
CA ALA A 806 24.18 25.19 -0.25
C ALA A 806 24.69 23.74 -0.31
N ALA A 807 24.05 22.82 0.42
CA ALA A 807 24.38 21.39 0.35
C ALA A 807 24.15 20.79 -1.05
N ASN A 808 23.04 21.15 -1.71
CA ASN A 808 22.77 20.73 -3.09
C ASN A 808 23.85 21.20 -4.07
N LYS A 809 24.40 22.42 -3.89
CA LYS A 809 25.54 22.90 -4.69
C LYS A 809 26.78 22.03 -4.48
N ILE A 810 27.06 21.60 -3.24
CA ILE A 810 28.14 20.65 -2.95
C ILE A 810 27.91 19.34 -3.68
N VAL A 811 26.72 18.72 -3.58
CA VAL A 811 26.44 17.44 -4.24
C VAL A 811 26.67 17.54 -5.74
N TYR A 812 26.20 18.63 -6.35
CA TYR A 812 26.39 18.91 -7.78
C TYR A 812 27.88 19.04 -8.15
N HIS A 813 28.64 19.88 -7.45
CA HIS A 813 30.07 20.11 -7.75
C HIS A 813 30.95 18.89 -7.43
N ALA A 814 30.63 18.14 -6.38
CA ALA A 814 31.31 16.90 -6.02
C ALA A 814 31.08 15.82 -7.08
N SER A 815 29.86 15.67 -7.59
CA SER A 815 29.55 14.72 -8.67
C SER A 815 30.29 15.05 -9.96
N TYR A 816 30.45 16.35 -10.25
CA TYR A 816 31.25 16.85 -11.36
C TYR A 816 32.74 16.57 -11.21
N LEU A 817 33.30 16.88 -10.05
CA LEU A 817 34.69 16.59 -9.75
C LEU A 817 34.97 15.07 -9.81
N ALA A 818 34.08 14.25 -9.26
CA ALA A 818 34.16 12.79 -9.32
C ALA A 818 34.19 12.29 -10.78
N THR A 819 33.28 12.79 -11.62
CA THR A 819 33.24 12.45 -13.06
C THR A 819 34.54 12.85 -13.78
N ALA A 820 35.13 14.01 -13.44
CA ALA A 820 36.41 14.44 -14.01
C ALA A 820 37.57 13.55 -13.55
N ILE A 821 37.56 13.08 -12.31
CA ILE A 821 38.60 12.23 -11.74
C ILE A 821 38.54 10.79 -12.26
N ASP A 822 37.35 10.30 -12.63
CA ASP A 822 37.16 8.95 -13.17
C ASP A 822 37.91 8.66 -14.47
N PHE A 823 38.29 9.70 -15.22
CA PHE A 823 39.17 9.59 -16.39
C PHE A 823 40.59 9.11 -16.04
N VAL A 824 40.94 9.08 -14.75
CA VAL A 824 42.19 8.54 -14.23
C VAL A 824 41.85 7.28 -13.43
N SER A 825 42.11 6.12 -14.02
CA SER A 825 41.74 4.81 -13.45
C SER A 825 42.25 4.60 -12.02
N SER A 826 43.43 5.12 -11.67
CA SER A 826 44.01 5.04 -10.32
C SER A 826 43.27 5.85 -9.25
N LEU A 827 42.32 6.72 -9.63
CA LEU A 827 41.59 7.61 -8.71
C LEU A 827 40.10 7.27 -8.57
N ARG A 828 39.62 6.19 -9.20
CA ARG A 828 38.19 5.81 -9.16
C ARG A 828 37.64 5.62 -7.75
N SER A 829 38.41 4.99 -6.86
CA SER A 829 37.98 4.83 -5.46
C SER A 829 37.79 6.17 -4.74
N VAL A 830 38.55 7.20 -5.13
CA VAL A 830 38.42 8.56 -4.59
C VAL A 830 37.17 9.24 -5.14
N SER A 831 36.87 9.04 -6.43
CA SER A 831 35.65 9.51 -7.08
C SER A 831 34.40 8.93 -6.43
N ASP A 832 34.35 7.62 -6.19
CA ASP A 832 33.23 6.96 -5.51
C ASP A 832 33.03 7.50 -4.08
N THR A 833 34.13 7.60 -3.31
CA THR A 833 34.08 8.17 -1.95
C THR A 833 33.57 9.61 -1.94
N LEU A 834 33.98 10.42 -2.92
CA LEU A 834 33.55 11.82 -3.02
C LEU A 834 32.05 11.93 -3.32
N ARG A 835 31.51 11.08 -4.22
CA ARG A 835 30.06 11.05 -4.51
C ARG A 835 29.25 10.65 -3.29
N ASP A 836 29.66 9.57 -2.62
CA ASP A 836 28.93 9.01 -1.49
C ASP A 836 28.90 9.98 -0.32
N ASN A 837 30.04 10.61 0.01
CA ASN A 837 30.11 11.63 1.05
C ASN A 837 29.26 12.86 0.72
N ALA A 838 29.28 13.32 -0.53
CA ALA A 838 28.49 14.49 -0.92
C ALA A 838 26.98 14.22 -0.85
N LYS A 839 26.52 13.05 -1.30
CA LYS A 839 25.11 12.64 -1.18
C LYS A 839 24.67 12.51 0.28
N ALA A 840 25.49 11.86 1.10
CA ALA A 840 25.21 11.71 2.53
C ALA A 840 25.06 13.06 3.21
N LEU A 841 25.97 14.01 2.88
CA LEU A 841 25.91 15.38 3.36
C LEU A 841 24.62 16.08 2.91
N GLY A 842 24.27 16.02 1.64
CA GLY A 842 23.02 16.58 1.11
C GLY A 842 21.80 16.12 1.93
N ARG A 843 21.67 14.81 2.11
CA ARG A 843 20.57 14.20 2.86
C ARG A 843 20.53 14.63 4.33
N ARG A 844 21.67 14.60 5.00
CA ARG A 844 21.75 14.98 6.43
C ARG A 844 21.45 16.45 6.66
N VAL A 845 21.88 17.32 5.75
CA VAL A 845 21.52 18.75 5.79
C VAL A 845 20.02 18.93 5.57
N SER A 846 19.41 18.22 4.63
CA SER A 846 17.96 18.26 4.44
C SER A 846 17.19 17.79 5.68
N GLU A 847 17.59 16.68 6.29
CA GLU A 847 17.04 16.18 7.56
C GLU A 847 17.17 17.21 8.69
N TYR A 848 18.34 17.85 8.81
CA TYR A 848 18.59 18.91 9.80
C TYR A 848 17.71 20.15 9.58
N SER A 849 17.51 20.55 8.32
CA SER A 849 16.71 21.71 7.93
C SER A 849 15.22 21.51 8.20
N VAL A 850 14.73 20.27 8.14
CA VAL A 850 13.31 19.95 8.43
C VAL A 850 13.04 19.57 9.89
N GLY A 851 14.05 19.61 10.76
CA GLY A 851 13.89 19.53 12.22
C GLY A 851 14.77 18.51 12.94
N ASP A 852 15.48 17.61 12.25
CA ASP A 852 16.33 16.61 12.89
C ASP A 852 17.70 17.18 13.27
N LYS A 853 17.74 17.89 14.41
CA LYS A 853 18.98 18.52 14.91
C LYS A 853 20.05 17.51 15.34
N SER A 854 19.72 16.22 15.46
CA SER A 854 20.70 15.17 15.80
C SER A 854 21.78 14.97 14.73
N LYS A 855 21.51 15.41 13.49
CA LYS A 855 22.43 15.30 12.35
C LYS A 855 23.57 16.30 12.34
N GLY A 856 23.53 17.33 13.20
CA GLY A 856 24.55 18.40 13.23
C GLY A 856 26.01 17.91 13.31
N PRO A 857 26.39 17.02 14.26
CA PRO A 857 27.77 16.53 14.39
C PRO A 857 28.25 15.76 13.15
N GLN A 858 27.35 14.99 12.55
CA GLN A 858 27.60 14.18 11.36
C GLN A 858 27.90 15.03 10.12
N ILE A 859 27.16 16.14 9.97
CA ILE A 859 27.35 17.12 8.88
C ILE A 859 28.73 17.78 8.98
N VAL A 860 29.14 18.18 10.19
CA VAL A 860 30.46 18.79 10.42
C VAL A 860 31.58 17.81 10.07
N GLN A 861 31.44 16.54 10.44
CA GLN A 861 32.40 15.50 10.10
C GLN A 861 32.51 15.31 8.59
N GLU A 862 31.40 15.17 7.88
CA GLU A 862 31.40 14.98 6.41
C GLU A 862 31.99 16.18 5.66
N ILE A 863 31.73 17.40 6.12
CA ILE A 863 32.37 18.61 5.57
C ILE A 863 33.89 18.53 5.77
N SER A 864 34.36 18.14 6.97
CA SER A 864 35.79 17.98 7.26
C SER A 864 36.43 16.93 6.36
N ASP A 865 35.80 15.77 6.19
CA ASP A 865 36.30 14.67 5.36
C ASP A 865 36.41 15.10 3.89
N MET A 866 35.41 15.82 3.37
CA MET A 866 35.48 16.37 2.01
C MET A 866 36.57 17.44 1.86
N PHE A 867 36.80 18.29 2.86
CA PHE A 867 37.91 19.26 2.82
C PHE A 867 39.27 18.56 2.74
N GLU A 868 39.46 17.46 3.47
CA GLU A 868 40.69 16.68 3.42
C GLU A 868 40.93 16.09 2.02
N VAL A 869 39.89 15.48 1.44
CA VAL A 869 39.94 14.94 0.07
C VAL A 869 40.24 16.06 -0.94
N CYS A 870 39.54 17.18 -0.88
CA CYS A 870 39.76 18.34 -1.74
C CYS A 870 41.20 18.86 -1.66
N THR A 871 41.78 18.91 -0.46
CA THR A 871 43.15 19.38 -0.24
C THR A 871 44.17 18.48 -0.93
N LYS A 872 44.02 17.15 -0.81
CA LYS A 872 44.88 16.17 -1.50
C LYS A 872 44.74 16.28 -3.02
N LEU A 873 43.50 16.40 -3.52
CA LEU A 873 43.21 16.54 -4.95
C LEU A 873 43.74 17.85 -5.53
N LYS A 874 43.80 18.94 -4.74
CA LYS A 874 44.37 20.22 -5.18
C LYS A 874 45.87 20.13 -5.47
N VAL A 875 46.61 19.41 -4.62
CA VAL A 875 48.05 19.14 -4.85
C VAL A 875 48.24 18.31 -6.12
N LEU A 876 47.42 17.27 -6.29
CA LEU A 876 47.48 16.40 -7.48
C LEU A 876 47.13 17.16 -8.77
N SER A 877 46.09 18.00 -8.73
CA SER A 877 45.70 18.87 -9.84
C SER A 877 46.85 19.77 -10.30
N GLN A 878 47.57 20.39 -9.36
CA GLN A 878 48.74 21.21 -9.67
C GLN A 878 49.87 20.39 -10.31
N SER A 879 50.13 19.18 -9.79
CA SER A 879 51.14 18.27 -10.35
C SER A 879 50.80 17.87 -11.79
N TYR A 880 49.53 17.58 -12.08
CA TYR A 880 49.06 17.26 -13.43
C TYR A 880 49.15 18.45 -14.38
N ILE A 881 48.76 19.65 -13.95
CA ILE A 881 48.93 20.87 -14.76
C ILE A 881 50.41 21.10 -15.11
N LYS A 882 51.31 20.94 -14.13
CA LYS A 882 52.76 21.09 -14.36
C LYS A 882 53.28 20.03 -15.34
N SER A 883 52.81 18.79 -15.24
CA SER A 883 53.15 17.71 -16.16
C SER A 883 52.68 18.03 -17.59
N SER A 884 51.50 18.62 -17.74
CA SER A 884 50.98 19.09 -19.03
C SER A 884 51.83 20.24 -19.62
N GLN A 885 52.30 21.17 -18.79
CA GLN A 885 53.19 22.25 -19.23
C GLN A 885 54.55 21.73 -19.68
N ILE A 886 55.11 20.72 -19.01
CA ILE A 886 56.36 20.06 -19.40
C ILE A 886 56.18 19.38 -20.77
N TYR A 887 55.10 18.61 -20.92
CA TYR A 887 54.75 17.98 -22.20
C TYR A 887 54.63 18.99 -23.34
N GLY A 888 53.96 20.12 -23.07
CA GLY A 888 53.82 21.19 -24.05
C GLY A 888 55.11 21.92 -24.37
N LYS A 889 56.00 22.12 -23.38
CA LYS A 889 57.35 22.66 -23.60
C LYS A 889 58.17 21.75 -24.52
N GLU A 890 58.21 20.44 -24.24
CA GLU A 890 58.92 19.47 -25.08
C GLU A 890 58.39 19.42 -26.51
N THR A 891 57.11 19.74 -26.70
CA THR A 891 56.48 19.79 -28.02
C THR A 891 56.74 21.11 -28.73
N SER A 892 56.73 22.23 -27.99
CA SER A 892 57.09 23.56 -28.48
C SER A 892 58.56 23.64 -28.89
N ASP A 893 59.47 23.03 -28.12
CA ASP A 893 60.91 22.99 -28.42
C ASP A 893 61.25 22.14 -29.67
N LYS A 894 60.28 21.35 -30.18
CA LYS A 894 60.41 20.55 -31.42
C LYS A 894 59.83 21.23 -32.67
N LEU A 895 59.03 22.29 -32.49
CA LEU A 895 58.39 23.09 -33.54
C LEU A 895 59.24 24.34 -33.81
#